data_AF-A0A3E0PBR8-F1
#
_entry.id   AF-A0A3E0PBR8-F1
#
_cell.length_a   1.000
_cell.length_b   1.000
_cell.length_c   1.000
_cell.angle_alpha   90.00
_cell.angle_beta   90.00
_cell.angle_gamma   90.00
#
_symmetry.space_group_name_H-M   'P 1'
#
loop_
_entity.id
_entity.type
_entity.pdbx_description
1 polymer ?
#
loop_
_entity_poly.entity_id
_entity_poly.type
_entity_poly.pdbx_seq_one_letter_code
_entity_poly.pdbx_strand_id
1 'polypeptide(L)'
;MRNHRSRIHVLTVLIILLISAGTFGQKAGQGQSQLTLDFDGDGISEIAVWRPLEGNWYRLHSEDGSFSVVQFGTLGDTPQAADYDGDGVTDVAVYRPSNGVWYLLQSDDGFAAHSFGVAEDQAVTGDYDGDGKSDLAVYRPSNGVWYIMGSSTGFKAIQFGIPTDVPVPADYDGDGKTDLAVFRDGPQAVWYFLLSTEGFRAVQFGSTNDAPVPGDFDGDNRTDIAVWRQSNRVWYALQSEEGFKAAQFGISSDVPVAGNYDGDNRDDLAVFRPVDGSWHLLSSANGGHSVFQFGISTDMPVPAQEGWCRDRGHHNCGSIAGPTPTPTPTPTPTPTPTPTPTPTPTPSPTPTPAGNNIVLDQSVRYQTITGWEATAQAGHEYNPVAGAPQYPSATFANYKQDLIDATLDLGINRLRVEVFLADETNQPYDSGAGNTPVNDNSDPFSANLSKFNFQRLERQMDELVIPLRNALAARGEQLWVNLCVVDFDQGAGFRAEDSPDEYAEFVLVMVNRFHSRYGFRPNSVEAILEADLNPTWSAAKLANNIVAAQNRLVSNGHTGISWIAPSNTNAHTVPAWWSGMKSANASVTNIVDSISFHRYVPVDDLSLQVLQNLAAADGKSLAMLEKGGADYLALHQDLSKGRVTAWQQFTLTFPYIGATDDGYQYFRVNMSNWQVSLWSRTKFLRQYFKYVRLGAEGIKSTSSTGSLDPLAFINTNGKYAVIVKASSARSFNVLGLPAGLYGIKYTTASQYDVNHPDFNVTSGGILTTSIPASGVITVYRK
;
A
#
# COMPACT_ATOMS: atom_id res chain seq x y z
N MET A 1 -23.45 -56.13 -38.45
CA MET A 1 -23.56 -55.24 -39.63
C MET A 1 -23.40 -53.80 -39.16
N ARG A 2 -22.37 -53.11 -39.69
CA ARG A 2 -22.10 -51.63 -39.80
C ARG A 2 -22.09 -50.78 -38.51
N ASN A 3 -20.91 -50.28 -38.07
CA ASN A 3 -20.12 -49.07 -38.49
C ASN A 3 -20.48 -47.87 -37.57
N HIS A 4 -19.61 -46.95 -37.08
CA HIS A 4 -18.21 -46.59 -37.30
C HIS A 4 -17.70 -45.66 -36.15
N ARG A 5 -16.39 -45.75 -35.83
CA ARG A 5 -15.34 -44.74 -35.43
C ARG A 5 -15.76 -43.35 -34.89
N SER A 6 -15.08 -42.69 -33.93
CA SER A 6 -13.62 -42.39 -33.87
C SER A 6 -13.14 -41.87 -32.49
N ARG A 7 -11.80 -41.81 -32.32
CA ARG A 7 -10.96 -41.62 -31.11
C ARG A 7 -10.80 -40.16 -30.63
N ILE A 8 -10.49 -39.96 -29.33
CA ILE A 8 -9.45 -39.03 -28.81
C ILE A 8 -8.75 -39.69 -27.59
N HIS A 9 -7.42 -39.60 -27.52
CA HIS A 9 -6.54 -40.14 -26.47
C HIS A 9 -6.40 -39.16 -25.29
N VAL A 10 -6.37 -39.67 -24.06
CA VAL A 10 -5.73 -39.03 -22.90
C VAL A 10 -4.83 -40.08 -22.24
N LEU A 11 -3.55 -39.75 -22.11
CA LEU A 11 -2.51 -40.57 -21.51
C LEU A 11 -2.38 -40.14 -20.04
N THR A 12 -2.74 -41.01 -19.10
CA THR A 12 -2.48 -40.82 -17.67
C THR A 12 -1.15 -41.53 -17.36
N VAL A 13 -0.14 -40.79 -16.91
CA VAL A 13 1.08 -41.36 -16.33
C VAL A 13 0.90 -41.41 -14.82
N LEU A 14 0.95 -42.63 -14.27
CA LEU A 14 0.91 -42.96 -12.86
C LEU A 14 2.37 -43.09 -12.38
N ILE A 15 2.79 -42.31 -11.38
CA ILE A 15 4.05 -42.55 -10.65
C ILE A 15 3.69 -43.07 -9.26
N ILE A 16 4.23 -44.24 -8.93
CA ILE A 16 4.10 -44.94 -7.65
C ILE A 16 5.28 -44.51 -6.78
N LEU A 17 5.01 -43.93 -5.59
CA LEU A 17 6.01 -43.83 -4.52
C LEU A 17 5.90 -45.06 -3.61
N LEU A 18 7.00 -45.76 -3.43
CA LEU A 18 7.18 -46.85 -2.47
C LEU A 18 7.68 -46.24 -1.16
N ILE A 19 6.84 -46.25 -0.11
CA ILE A 19 7.26 -45.92 1.26
C ILE A 19 7.69 -47.21 1.94
N SER A 20 8.97 -47.28 2.36
CA SER A 20 9.44 -48.32 3.28
C SER A 20 9.16 -47.88 4.72
N ALA A 21 8.34 -48.67 5.42
CA ALA A 21 8.07 -48.49 6.84
C ALA A 21 9.35 -48.73 7.67
N GLY A 22 9.81 -47.68 8.36
CA GLY A 22 10.82 -47.71 9.42
C GLY A 22 10.17 -47.38 10.76
N THR A 23 10.53 -48.15 11.78
CA THR A 23 9.94 -48.22 13.13
C THR A 23 10.10 -46.95 13.97
N PHE A 24 9.03 -46.58 14.70
CA PHE A 24 9.00 -45.59 15.77
C PHE A 24 10.06 -45.89 16.86
N GLY A 25 11.05 -45.01 16.98
CA GLY A 25 11.93 -44.89 18.13
C GLY A 25 11.85 -43.45 18.64
N GLN A 26 11.65 -43.28 19.96
CA GLN A 26 11.65 -41.97 20.62
C GLN A 26 12.91 -41.19 20.24
N LYS A 27 12.76 -40.03 19.60
CA LYS A 27 13.86 -39.07 19.42
C LYS A 27 13.96 -38.24 20.70
N ALA A 28 14.96 -38.57 21.52
CA ALA A 28 15.51 -37.65 22.49
C ALA A 28 16.40 -36.63 21.76
N GLY A 29 16.33 -35.37 22.19
CA GLY A 29 17.15 -34.20 21.84
C GLY A 29 18.26 -34.42 20.80
N GLN A 30 18.01 -33.93 19.59
CA GLN A 30 19.04 -33.54 18.62
C GLN A 30 18.71 -32.09 18.31
N GLY A 31 19.68 -31.19 18.48
CA GLY A 31 19.52 -29.77 18.16
C GLY A 31 19.15 -29.64 16.69
N GLN A 32 17.86 -29.46 16.42
CA GLN A 32 17.36 -29.07 15.12
C GLN A 32 17.81 -27.63 14.90
N SER A 33 18.31 -27.32 13.70
CA SER A 33 18.54 -25.94 13.30
C SER A 33 17.24 -25.17 13.58
N GLN A 34 17.36 -24.08 14.31
CA GLN A 34 16.23 -23.37 14.91
C GLN A 34 15.31 -22.65 13.91
N LEU A 35 15.48 -22.97 12.63
CA LEU A 35 14.77 -22.43 11.48
C LEU A 35 13.87 -23.46 10.80
N THR A 36 13.88 -24.73 11.23
CA THR A 36 12.96 -25.75 10.71
C THR A 36 11.56 -25.48 11.24
N LEU A 37 10.62 -25.13 10.34
CA LEU A 37 9.20 -25.09 10.66
C LEU A 37 8.59 -26.46 10.45
N ASP A 38 8.54 -27.25 11.51
CA ASP A 38 7.99 -28.60 11.51
C ASP A 38 6.74 -28.65 12.40
N PHE A 39 5.58 -28.42 11.82
CA PHE A 39 4.26 -28.36 12.46
C PHE A 39 3.61 -29.74 12.62
N ASP A 40 4.18 -30.81 12.07
CA ASP A 40 3.65 -32.18 12.21
C ASP A 40 4.64 -33.20 12.80
N GLY A 41 5.89 -32.78 13.03
CA GLY A 41 6.95 -33.54 13.70
C GLY A 41 7.68 -34.54 12.80
N ASP A 42 7.57 -34.42 11.47
CA ASP A 42 8.18 -35.35 10.51
C ASP A 42 9.65 -35.03 10.16
N GLY A 43 10.14 -33.86 10.58
CA GLY A 43 11.49 -33.35 10.34
C GLY A 43 11.66 -32.61 9.01
N ILE A 44 10.58 -32.34 8.27
CA ILE A 44 10.55 -31.56 7.03
C ILE A 44 9.98 -30.17 7.37
N SER A 45 10.48 -29.13 6.69
CA SER A 45 9.91 -27.79 6.81
C SER A 45 8.59 -27.67 6.03
N GLU A 46 7.52 -27.20 6.66
CA GLU A 46 6.29 -26.86 5.92
C GLU A 46 6.42 -25.57 5.13
N ILE A 47 5.71 -25.55 4.00
CA ILE A 47 5.37 -24.31 3.31
C ILE A 47 4.22 -23.65 4.07
N ALA A 48 4.53 -22.56 4.77
CA ALA A 48 3.56 -21.81 5.58
C ALA A 48 3.53 -20.33 5.23
N VAL A 49 2.33 -19.74 5.23
CA VAL A 49 2.17 -18.29 5.10
C VAL A 49 1.23 -17.71 6.17
N TRP A 50 1.56 -16.53 6.69
CA TRP A 50 0.69 -15.75 7.57
C TRP A 50 0.04 -14.61 6.80
N ARG A 51 -1.28 -14.51 6.86
CA ARG A 51 -2.07 -13.46 6.22
C ARG A 51 -2.40 -12.36 7.23
N PRO A 52 -1.71 -11.19 7.17
CA PRO A 52 -1.84 -10.17 8.20
C PRO A 52 -3.25 -9.58 8.35
N LEU A 53 -3.98 -9.46 7.23
CA LEU A 53 -5.30 -8.83 7.20
C LEU A 53 -6.37 -9.64 7.95
N GLU A 54 -6.21 -10.96 8.01
CA GLU A 54 -7.17 -11.88 8.61
C GLU A 54 -6.66 -12.49 9.92
N GLY A 55 -5.33 -12.41 10.16
CA GLY A 55 -4.66 -13.15 11.22
C GLY A 55 -4.64 -14.66 10.96
N ASN A 56 -4.69 -15.08 9.70
CA ASN A 56 -4.78 -16.50 9.33
C ASN A 56 -3.40 -17.07 8.99
N TRP A 57 -3.06 -18.22 9.56
CA TRP A 57 -1.94 -19.06 9.17
C TRP A 57 -2.42 -20.12 8.21
N TYR A 58 -1.83 -20.20 7.03
CA TYR A 58 -2.05 -21.24 6.05
C TYR A 58 -0.81 -22.13 6.03
N ARG A 59 -0.98 -23.44 6.21
CA ARG A 59 0.12 -24.41 6.25
C ARG A 59 -0.16 -25.53 5.27
N LEU A 60 0.75 -25.77 4.34
CA LEU A 60 0.69 -26.88 3.39
C LEU A 60 1.37 -28.09 4.04
N HIS A 61 0.65 -29.21 4.14
CA HIS A 61 1.15 -30.44 4.75
C HIS A 61 2.14 -31.13 3.81
N SER A 62 3.31 -31.49 4.34
CA SER A 62 4.39 -32.20 3.64
C SER A 62 3.94 -33.61 3.20
N GLU A 63 3.11 -34.27 4.02
CA GLU A 63 2.72 -35.68 3.84
C GLU A 63 1.77 -35.96 2.67
N ASP A 64 0.79 -35.08 2.44
CA ASP A 64 -0.30 -35.32 1.48
C ASP A 64 -0.62 -34.13 0.56
N GLY A 65 0.03 -32.98 0.77
CA GLY A 65 -0.18 -31.75 -0.01
C GLY A 65 -1.53 -31.08 0.21
N SER A 66 -2.30 -31.51 1.22
CA SER A 66 -3.46 -30.77 1.71
C SER A 66 -3.00 -29.57 2.56
N PHE A 67 -3.94 -28.72 2.99
CA PHE A 67 -3.57 -27.56 3.81
C PHE A 67 -4.54 -27.33 4.96
N SER A 68 -4.00 -26.76 6.04
CA SER A 68 -4.76 -26.31 7.21
C SER A 68 -4.76 -24.79 7.31
N VAL A 69 -5.80 -24.26 7.94
CA VAL A 69 -5.92 -22.83 8.26
C VAL A 69 -6.13 -22.67 9.76
N VAL A 70 -5.31 -21.85 10.40
CA VAL A 70 -5.44 -21.50 11.82
C VAL A 70 -5.60 -19.99 11.92
N GLN A 71 -6.76 -19.53 12.41
CA GLN A 71 -6.96 -18.10 12.69
C GLN A 71 -6.32 -17.76 14.03
N PHE A 72 -5.14 -17.15 14.01
CA PHE A 72 -4.39 -16.78 15.20
C PHE A 72 -3.52 -15.54 14.97
N GLY A 73 -3.89 -14.46 15.65
CA GLY A 73 -3.29 -13.14 15.51
C GLY A 73 -4.26 -12.11 14.93
N THR A 74 -3.79 -10.88 14.78
CA THR A 74 -4.52 -9.73 14.26
C THR A 74 -3.60 -8.84 13.43
N LEU A 75 -4.18 -7.89 12.67
CA LEU A 75 -3.39 -6.95 11.87
C LEU A 75 -2.38 -6.17 12.74
N GLY A 76 -1.12 -6.20 12.34
CA GLY A 76 0.00 -5.56 13.05
C GLY A 76 0.73 -6.48 14.02
N ASP A 77 0.23 -7.70 14.26
CA ASP A 77 1.02 -8.75 14.88
C ASP A 77 2.09 -9.25 13.90
N THR A 78 3.11 -9.92 14.42
CA THR A 78 4.17 -10.52 13.59
C THR A 78 4.32 -12.01 13.90
N PRO A 79 4.45 -12.88 12.88
CA PRO A 79 4.51 -14.33 13.07
C PRO A 79 5.84 -14.75 13.70
N GLN A 80 5.78 -15.57 14.75
CA GLN A 80 6.91 -16.05 15.53
C GLN A 80 6.74 -17.55 15.81
N ALA A 81 6.62 -18.37 14.77
CA ALA A 81 6.42 -19.81 14.93
C ALA A 81 7.71 -20.49 15.40
N ALA A 82 7.62 -21.29 16.47
CA ALA A 82 8.71 -22.08 17.05
C ALA A 82 8.13 -23.06 18.10
N ASP A 83 8.91 -24.03 18.57
CA ASP A 83 8.50 -24.95 19.64
C ASP A 83 8.67 -24.28 21.02
N TYR A 84 7.59 -23.80 21.66
CA TYR A 84 7.62 -23.15 22.98
C TYR A 84 7.26 -24.09 24.13
N ASP A 85 6.62 -25.24 23.87
CA ASP A 85 6.27 -26.22 24.91
C ASP A 85 7.24 -27.42 25.00
N GLY A 86 8.16 -27.56 24.04
CA GLY A 86 9.24 -28.54 24.00
C GLY A 86 8.79 -29.93 23.56
N ASP A 87 7.69 -30.04 22.82
CA ASP A 87 7.17 -31.32 22.32
C ASP A 87 7.83 -31.77 21.00
N GLY A 88 8.68 -30.92 20.42
CA GLY A 88 9.36 -31.14 19.14
C GLY A 88 8.53 -30.73 17.91
N VAL A 89 7.40 -30.05 18.11
CA VAL A 89 6.51 -29.53 17.07
C VAL A 89 6.49 -28.01 17.13
N THR A 90 6.38 -27.39 15.95
CA THR A 90 6.32 -25.93 15.83
C THR A 90 4.96 -25.40 16.28
N ASP A 91 4.97 -24.44 17.21
CA ASP A 91 3.77 -23.75 17.65
C ASP A 91 3.39 -22.59 16.74
N VAL A 92 2.10 -22.26 16.73
CA VAL A 92 1.60 -21.04 16.08
C VAL A 92 1.67 -19.90 17.09
N ALA A 93 2.52 -18.91 16.84
CA ALA A 93 2.73 -17.80 17.77
C ALA A 93 2.88 -16.46 17.05
N VAL A 94 2.45 -15.39 17.74
CA VAL A 94 2.59 -14.02 17.25
C VAL A 94 3.10 -13.08 18.34
N TYR A 95 3.95 -12.13 17.95
CA TYR A 95 4.27 -10.97 18.77
C TYR A 95 3.40 -9.78 18.34
N ARG A 96 2.84 -9.04 19.30
CA ARG A 96 2.08 -7.81 19.06
C ARG A 96 2.90 -6.60 19.49
N PRO A 97 3.58 -5.90 18.56
CA PRO A 97 4.33 -4.70 18.90
C PRO A 97 3.47 -3.63 19.56
N SER A 98 2.23 -3.42 19.12
CA SER A 98 1.37 -2.33 19.62
C SER A 98 1.17 -2.32 21.15
N ASN A 99 1.34 -3.47 21.82
CA ASN A 99 1.26 -3.59 23.27
C ASN A 99 2.39 -4.42 23.92
N GLY A 100 3.34 -4.96 23.14
CA GLY A 100 4.46 -5.76 23.63
C GLY A 100 4.07 -7.14 24.17
N VAL A 101 3.02 -7.76 23.63
CA VAL A 101 2.50 -9.04 24.11
C VAL A 101 2.75 -10.16 23.10
N TRP A 102 3.23 -11.30 23.59
CA TRP A 102 3.32 -12.57 22.87
C TRP A 102 2.04 -13.36 23.08
N TYR A 103 1.50 -13.92 22.00
CA TYR A 103 0.38 -14.85 22.02
C TYR A 103 0.84 -16.15 21.39
N LEU A 104 0.67 -17.26 22.09
CA LEU A 104 1.12 -18.58 21.68
C LEU A 104 -0.09 -19.51 21.61
N LEU A 105 -0.15 -20.33 20.58
CA LEU A 105 -1.04 -21.48 20.47
C LEU A 105 -0.16 -22.71 20.35
N GLN A 106 0.16 -23.26 21.52
CA GLN A 106 1.09 -24.36 21.70
C GLN A 106 0.42 -25.69 21.32
N SER A 107 1.16 -26.59 20.66
CA SER A 107 0.63 -27.85 20.13
C SER A 107 0.10 -28.77 21.23
N ASP A 108 0.80 -28.88 22.36
CA ASP A 108 0.44 -29.75 23.48
C ASP A 108 -0.13 -28.98 24.67
N ASP A 109 0.35 -27.77 24.96
CA ASP A 109 -0.05 -26.98 26.14
C ASP A 109 -1.19 -25.95 25.88
N GLY A 110 -1.56 -25.72 24.61
CA GLY A 110 -2.67 -24.84 24.22
C GLY A 110 -2.34 -23.33 24.25
N PHE A 111 -3.33 -22.49 24.57
CA PHE A 111 -3.17 -21.03 24.46
C PHE A 111 -2.43 -20.40 25.65
N ALA A 112 -1.41 -19.58 25.37
CA ALA A 112 -0.70 -18.76 26.34
C ALA A 112 -0.54 -17.31 25.86
N ALA A 113 -0.41 -16.38 26.81
CA ALA A 113 -0.15 -14.97 26.52
C ALA A 113 0.79 -14.35 27.55
N HIS A 114 1.86 -13.70 27.07
CA HIS A 114 2.94 -13.17 27.90
C HIS A 114 3.23 -11.71 27.53
N SER A 115 3.18 -10.81 28.50
CA SER A 115 3.63 -9.42 28.30
C SER A 115 5.15 -9.35 28.41
N PHE A 116 5.84 -9.29 27.26
CA PHE A 116 7.29 -9.29 27.20
C PHE A 116 7.80 -8.49 25.99
N GLY A 117 8.08 -7.21 26.22
CA GLY A 117 8.61 -6.27 25.23
C GLY A 117 7.85 -4.93 25.20
N VAL A 118 8.21 -4.07 24.26
CA VAL A 118 7.56 -2.77 23.99
C VAL A 118 7.44 -2.53 22.48
N ALA A 119 6.73 -1.48 22.06
CA ALA A 119 6.36 -1.29 20.65
C ALA A 119 7.48 -1.11 19.63
N GLU A 120 8.70 -0.77 20.05
CA GLU A 120 9.86 -0.68 19.17
C GLU A 120 10.67 -1.97 19.06
N ASP A 121 10.38 -2.94 19.92
CA ASP A 121 11.12 -4.19 19.99
C ASP A 121 10.84 -5.05 18.74
N GLN A 122 11.88 -5.73 18.25
CA GLN A 122 11.82 -6.76 17.22
C GLN A 122 11.85 -8.13 17.90
N ALA A 123 10.94 -9.03 17.53
CA ALA A 123 10.90 -10.36 18.09
C ALA A 123 12.04 -11.22 17.50
N VAL A 124 12.74 -11.95 18.37
CA VAL A 124 13.94 -12.74 18.03
C VAL A 124 13.88 -14.08 18.74
N THR A 125 12.89 -14.90 18.41
CA THR A 125 12.67 -16.21 19.03
C THR A 125 13.85 -17.17 18.86
N GLY A 126 14.07 -18.00 19.89
CA GLY A 126 15.06 -19.08 19.91
C GLY A 126 15.26 -19.64 21.33
N ASP A 127 15.76 -20.85 21.46
CA ASP A 127 16.25 -21.50 22.69
C ASP A 127 17.62 -20.95 23.11
N TYR A 128 17.63 -19.83 23.83
CA TYR A 128 18.88 -19.18 24.28
C TYR A 128 19.44 -19.82 25.56
N ASP A 129 18.67 -20.67 26.23
CA ASP A 129 19.10 -21.30 27.48
C ASP A 129 19.42 -22.80 27.40
N GLY A 130 19.12 -23.42 26.27
CA GLY A 130 19.48 -24.77 25.85
C GLY A 130 18.64 -25.84 26.52
N ASP A 131 17.38 -25.54 26.84
CA ASP A 131 16.48 -26.50 27.47
C ASP A 131 15.56 -27.25 26.49
N GLY A 132 15.71 -26.96 25.19
CA GLY A 132 14.93 -27.54 24.11
C GLY A 132 13.63 -26.80 23.84
N LYS A 133 13.38 -25.66 24.50
CA LYS A 133 12.21 -24.80 24.25
C LYS A 133 12.66 -23.46 23.70
N SER A 134 11.86 -22.90 22.81
CA SER A 134 12.04 -21.54 22.34
C SER A 134 11.69 -20.53 23.43
N ASP A 135 12.56 -19.54 23.63
CA ASP A 135 12.37 -18.48 24.61
C ASP A 135 11.64 -17.28 24.01
N LEU A 136 10.98 -16.51 24.88
CA LEU A 136 10.50 -15.18 24.51
C LEU A 136 11.68 -14.21 24.52
N ALA A 137 12.04 -13.68 23.36
CA ALA A 137 13.17 -12.78 23.24
C ALA A 137 12.90 -11.64 22.26
N VAL A 138 13.40 -10.45 22.60
CA VAL A 138 13.28 -9.25 21.78
C VAL A 138 14.61 -8.51 21.65
N TYR A 139 14.88 -7.98 20.46
CA TYR A 139 15.95 -7.02 20.19
C TYR A 139 15.37 -5.61 20.15
N ARG A 140 15.96 -4.67 20.89
CA ARG A 140 15.54 -3.27 20.91
C ARG A 140 16.46 -2.43 20.03
N PRO A 141 16.03 -2.01 18.82
CA PRO A 141 16.90 -1.29 17.90
C PRO A 141 17.37 0.06 18.47
N SER A 142 16.54 0.76 19.26
CA SER A 142 16.90 2.09 19.78
C SER A 142 18.19 2.12 20.61
N ASN A 143 18.58 0.99 21.21
CA ASN A 143 19.75 0.88 22.05
C ASN A 143 20.63 -0.35 21.79
N GLY A 144 20.21 -1.31 20.95
CA GLY A 144 20.97 -2.52 20.63
C GLY A 144 20.99 -3.57 21.75
N VAL A 145 20.00 -3.56 22.63
CA VAL A 145 19.90 -4.51 23.75
C VAL A 145 18.95 -5.66 23.39
N TRP A 146 19.40 -6.88 23.68
CA TRP A 146 18.59 -8.10 23.66
C TRP A 146 17.98 -8.31 25.04
N TYR A 147 16.68 -8.56 25.09
CA TYR A 147 15.94 -8.93 26.29
C TYR A 147 15.40 -10.34 26.09
N ILE A 148 15.80 -11.27 26.94
CA ILE A 148 15.50 -12.70 26.81
C ILE A 148 14.82 -13.16 28.08
N MET A 149 13.71 -13.86 27.95
CA MET A 149 13.02 -14.55 29.01
C MET A 149 13.19 -16.05 28.80
N GLY A 150 14.28 -16.58 29.36
CA GLY A 150 14.59 -18.01 29.33
C GLY A 150 13.50 -18.82 30.00
N SER A 151 12.99 -19.83 29.30
CA SER A 151 12.00 -20.82 29.76
C SER A 151 12.40 -21.46 31.10
N SER A 152 13.70 -21.75 31.27
CA SER A 152 14.28 -22.39 32.46
C SER A 152 15.20 -21.47 33.27
N THR A 153 15.83 -20.48 32.64
CA THR A 153 16.85 -19.61 33.27
C THR A 153 16.39 -18.21 33.62
N GLY A 154 15.19 -17.80 33.20
CA GLY A 154 14.60 -16.50 33.52
C GLY A 154 15.19 -15.31 32.75
N PHE A 155 15.01 -14.10 33.29
CA PHE A 155 15.26 -12.85 32.55
C PHE A 155 16.73 -12.50 32.40
N LYS A 156 17.14 -12.12 31.18
CA LYS A 156 18.45 -11.56 30.84
C LYS A 156 18.28 -10.32 29.95
N ALA A 157 19.19 -9.36 30.12
CA ALA A 157 19.34 -8.21 29.24
C ALA A 157 20.80 -8.07 28.82
N ILE A 158 21.08 -8.17 27.53
CA ILE A 158 22.43 -8.27 26.98
C ILE A 158 22.62 -7.16 25.94
N GLN A 159 23.57 -6.27 26.15
CA GLN A 159 23.95 -5.26 25.15
C GLN A 159 24.78 -5.94 24.06
N PHE A 160 24.18 -6.15 22.88
CA PHE A 160 24.86 -6.78 21.77
C PHE A 160 24.32 -6.29 20.42
N GLY A 161 24.94 -5.23 19.90
CA GLY A 161 24.56 -4.59 18.65
C GLY A 161 24.41 -3.08 18.78
N ILE A 162 24.04 -2.44 17.68
CA ILE A 162 23.79 -1.01 17.55
C ILE A 162 22.52 -0.76 16.71
N PRO A 163 21.94 0.46 16.69
CA PRO A 163 20.62 0.68 16.07
C PRO A 163 20.44 0.37 14.59
N THR A 164 21.51 0.10 13.85
CA THR A 164 21.49 -0.25 12.42
C THR A 164 21.71 -1.73 12.15
N ASP A 165 21.89 -2.52 13.21
CA ASP A 165 22.17 -3.94 13.12
C ASP A 165 20.86 -4.73 12.95
N VAL A 166 20.90 -5.73 12.08
CA VAL A 166 19.80 -6.67 11.85
C VAL A 166 20.00 -7.90 12.74
N PRO A 167 19.12 -8.23 13.70
CA PRO A 167 19.28 -9.44 14.51
C PRO A 167 19.05 -10.70 13.66
N VAL A 168 19.94 -11.68 13.81
CA VAL A 168 19.97 -12.94 13.04
C VAL A 168 20.29 -14.13 13.97
N PRO A 169 19.53 -14.32 15.06
CA PRO A 169 19.81 -15.38 16.04
C PRO A 169 19.71 -16.77 15.41
N ALA A 170 20.67 -17.64 15.72
CA ALA A 170 20.70 -19.05 15.33
C ALA A 170 21.82 -19.78 16.08
N ASP A 171 21.91 -21.11 15.97
CA ASP A 171 23.01 -21.91 16.54
C ASP A 171 24.18 -21.97 15.55
N TYR A 172 25.15 -21.06 15.66
CA TYR A 172 26.28 -20.96 14.74
C TYR A 172 27.51 -21.77 15.19
N ASP A 173 27.57 -22.20 16.46
CA ASP A 173 28.66 -23.03 16.99
C ASP A 173 28.29 -24.52 17.19
N GLY A 174 27.01 -24.86 17.01
CA GLY A 174 26.46 -26.21 17.01
C GLY A 174 26.30 -26.81 18.39
N ASP A 175 26.12 -25.97 19.43
CA ASP A 175 26.00 -26.42 20.82
C ASP A 175 24.55 -26.70 21.24
N GLY A 176 23.59 -26.48 20.34
CA GLY A 176 22.17 -26.65 20.56
C GLY A 176 21.51 -25.43 21.22
N LYS A 177 22.20 -24.28 21.33
CA LYS A 177 21.64 -23.03 21.82
C LYS A 177 21.60 -21.98 20.73
N THR A 178 20.65 -21.07 20.83
CA THR A 178 20.66 -19.85 20.03
C THR A 178 21.79 -18.93 20.45
N ASP A 179 22.65 -18.59 19.49
CA ASP A 179 23.63 -17.52 19.65
C ASP A 179 23.01 -16.16 19.35
N LEU A 180 23.49 -15.15 20.07
CA LEU A 180 23.17 -13.77 19.74
C LEU A 180 24.02 -13.38 18.52
N ALA A 181 23.37 -13.06 17.41
CA ALA A 181 24.06 -12.61 16.22
C ALA A 181 23.37 -11.41 15.58
N VAL A 182 24.18 -10.52 15.00
CA VAL A 182 23.71 -9.38 14.24
C VAL A 182 24.45 -9.23 12.91
N PHE A 183 23.70 -8.92 11.86
CA PHE A 183 24.22 -8.54 10.55
C PHE A 183 24.27 -7.02 10.43
N ARG A 184 25.49 -6.48 10.27
CA ARG A 184 25.72 -5.06 10.03
C ARG A 184 25.92 -4.81 8.55
N ASP A 185 24.96 -4.14 7.95
CA ASP A 185 25.04 -3.80 6.54
C ASP A 185 26.14 -2.79 6.22
N GLY A 186 26.72 -2.93 5.02
CA GLY A 186 27.64 -1.97 4.44
C GLY A 186 28.50 -2.57 3.34
N PRO A 187 29.38 -1.76 2.72
CA PRO A 187 30.32 -2.25 1.70
C PRO A 187 31.26 -3.36 2.21
N GLN A 188 31.44 -3.42 3.52
CA GLN A 188 32.22 -4.44 4.23
C GLN A 188 31.32 -5.26 5.15
N ALA A 189 30.06 -5.53 4.77
CA ALA A 189 29.05 -6.12 5.66
C ALA A 189 29.64 -7.18 6.62
N VAL A 190 29.34 -7.03 7.91
CA VAL A 190 29.97 -7.82 8.98
C VAL A 190 28.90 -8.51 9.79
N TRP A 191 29.08 -9.79 10.00
CA TRP A 191 28.33 -10.58 10.97
C TRP A 191 29.07 -10.54 12.30
N TYR A 192 28.38 -10.17 13.37
CA TYR A 192 28.90 -10.19 14.73
C TYR A 192 28.14 -11.24 15.52
N PHE A 193 28.87 -12.08 16.24
CA PHE A 193 28.32 -13.16 17.05
C PHE A 193 28.78 -13.00 18.48
N LEU A 194 27.91 -13.36 19.41
CA LEU A 194 28.25 -13.71 20.78
C LEU A 194 27.82 -15.17 20.94
N LEU A 195 28.75 -16.05 20.58
CA LEU A 195 28.58 -17.49 20.59
C LEU A 195 28.48 -17.99 22.04
N SER A 196 27.58 -18.93 22.28
CA SER A 196 27.28 -19.53 23.57
C SER A 196 28.50 -20.21 24.19
N THR A 197 29.35 -20.86 23.38
CA THR A 197 30.56 -21.57 23.84
C THR A 197 31.87 -20.87 23.52
N GLU A 198 31.94 -20.13 22.41
CA GLU A 198 33.19 -19.52 21.91
C GLU A 198 33.29 -18.00 22.15
N GLY A 199 32.20 -17.35 22.58
CA GLY A 199 32.16 -15.91 22.84
C GLY A 199 32.14 -15.05 21.57
N PHE A 200 32.78 -13.88 21.62
CA PHE A 200 32.67 -12.90 20.53
C PHE A 200 33.42 -13.31 19.25
N ARG A 201 32.73 -13.30 18.11
CA ARG A 201 33.28 -13.51 16.78
C ARG A 201 32.79 -12.44 15.81
N ALA A 202 33.60 -12.08 14.83
CA ALA A 202 33.20 -11.19 13.74
C ALA A 202 33.69 -11.73 12.39
N VAL A 203 32.79 -11.80 11.41
CA VAL A 203 33.09 -12.31 10.06
C VAL A 203 32.62 -11.30 9.03
N GLN A 204 33.54 -10.85 8.16
CA GLN A 204 33.18 -10.01 7.04
C GLN A 204 32.64 -10.88 5.89
N PHE A 205 31.33 -10.80 5.64
CA PHE A 205 30.67 -11.60 4.62
C PHE A 205 29.38 -10.91 4.15
N GLY A 206 29.26 -10.72 2.83
CA GLY A 206 28.16 -9.98 2.21
C GLY A 206 28.56 -8.61 1.66
N SER A 207 27.57 -7.80 1.32
CA SER A 207 27.71 -6.46 0.75
C SER A 207 26.47 -5.61 1.04
N THR A 208 26.52 -4.34 0.67
CA THR A 208 25.39 -3.41 0.84
C THR A 208 24.09 -3.97 0.25
N ASN A 209 23.02 -3.92 1.04
CA ASN A 209 21.68 -4.40 0.70
C ASN A 209 21.53 -5.92 0.54
N ASP A 210 22.51 -6.71 0.98
CA ASP A 210 22.34 -8.16 1.06
C ASP A 210 21.36 -8.56 2.19
N ALA A 211 20.58 -9.61 1.94
CA ALA A 211 19.71 -10.31 2.89
C ALA A 211 20.52 -11.26 3.73
N PRO A 212 20.59 -11.16 5.07
CA PRO A 212 21.00 -12.32 5.84
C PRO A 212 19.89 -13.38 5.75
N VAL A 213 20.29 -14.60 5.38
CA VAL A 213 19.41 -15.78 5.32
C VAL A 213 20.20 -16.99 5.83
N PRO A 214 20.68 -16.95 7.09
CA PRO A 214 21.40 -18.06 7.68
C PRO A 214 20.54 -19.33 7.66
N GLY A 215 21.19 -20.48 7.59
CA GLY A 215 20.60 -21.81 7.47
C GLY A 215 21.69 -22.88 7.44
N ASP A 216 21.35 -24.13 7.72
CA ASP A 216 22.31 -25.25 7.66
C ASP A 216 22.35 -25.83 6.24
N PHE A 217 23.15 -25.23 5.35
CA PHE A 217 23.15 -25.60 3.92
C PHE A 217 24.08 -26.78 3.61
N ASP A 218 24.95 -27.20 4.54
CA ASP A 218 25.82 -28.37 4.36
C ASP A 218 25.46 -29.58 5.24
N GLY A 219 24.52 -29.41 6.17
CA GLY A 219 23.91 -30.48 6.98
C GLY A 219 24.79 -30.90 8.14
N ASP A 220 25.63 -30.01 8.67
CA ASP A 220 26.53 -30.28 9.79
C ASP A 220 25.89 -29.98 11.17
N ASN A 221 24.63 -29.54 11.19
CA ASN A 221 23.88 -29.03 12.34
C ASN A 221 24.44 -27.73 12.92
N ARG A 222 25.24 -26.99 12.16
CA ARG A 222 25.57 -25.60 12.46
C ARG A 222 24.88 -24.70 11.45
N THR A 223 24.43 -23.56 11.95
CA THR A 223 23.86 -22.55 11.07
C THR A 223 24.99 -21.90 10.28
N ASP A 224 24.92 -21.98 8.95
CA ASP A 224 25.82 -21.26 8.06
C ASP A 224 25.40 -19.79 7.95
N ILE A 225 26.38 -18.94 7.66
CA ILE A 225 26.07 -17.57 7.27
C ILE A 225 25.82 -17.55 5.77
N ALA A 226 24.64 -17.08 5.39
CA ALA A 226 24.33 -16.87 3.98
C ALA A 226 23.67 -15.52 3.74
N VAL A 227 23.84 -15.04 2.52
CA VAL A 227 23.15 -13.86 2.04
C VAL A 227 22.48 -14.02 0.69
N TRP A 228 21.28 -13.44 0.53
CA TRP A 228 20.65 -13.28 -0.77
C TRP A 228 20.82 -11.87 -1.31
N ARG A 229 21.45 -11.76 -2.48
CA ARG A 229 21.72 -10.49 -3.13
C ARG A 229 20.68 -10.19 -4.19
N GLN A 230 19.75 -9.30 -3.86
CA GLN A 230 18.67 -8.90 -4.76
C GLN A 230 19.16 -8.38 -6.12
N SER A 231 20.26 -7.62 -6.13
CA SER A 231 20.77 -6.93 -7.32
C SER A 231 21.24 -7.87 -8.43
N ASN A 232 21.60 -9.11 -8.09
CA ASN A 232 22.03 -10.13 -9.07
C ASN A 232 21.28 -11.46 -8.95
N ARG A 233 20.39 -11.61 -7.95
CA ARG A 233 19.59 -12.82 -7.67
C ARG A 233 20.45 -14.01 -7.25
N VAL A 234 21.54 -13.75 -6.53
CA VAL A 234 22.50 -14.78 -6.12
C VAL A 234 22.46 -14.96 -4.62
N TRP A 235 22.32 -16.21 -4.19
CA TRP A 235 22.61 -16.69 -2.85
C TRP A 235 24.12 -16.89 -2.70
N TYR A 236 24.69 -16.38 -1.63
CA TYR A 236 26.08 -16.57 -1.25
C TYR A 236 26.10 -17.18 0.15
N ALA A 237 26.56 -18.41 0.30
CA ALA A 237 26.69 -19.08 1.59
C ALA A 237 28.17 -19.27 1.92
N LEU A 238 28.57 -19.02 3.16
CA LEU A 238 29.84 -19.49 3.70
C LEU A 238 29.51 -20.61 4.68
N GLN A 239 29.57 -21.84 4.15
CA GLN A 239 29.23 -23.04 4.89
C GLN A 239 30.33 -23.40 5.88
N SER A 240 29.92 -23.89 7.05
CA SER A 240 30.73 -24.22 8.22
C SER A 240 31.81 -25.26 7.90
N GLU A 241 31.49 -26.31 7.13
CA GLU A 241 32.42 -27.37 6.72
C GLU A 241 32.76 -27.32 5.22
N GLU A 242 31.78 -27.05 4.36
CA GLU A 242 31.94 -27.10 2.91
C GLU A 242 32.45 -25.79 2.27
N GLY A 243 32.55 -24.71 3.05
CA GLY A 243 33.09 -23.42 2.64
C GLY A 243 32.17 -22.60 1.73
N PHE A 244 32.75 -21.72 0.90
CA PHE A 244 31.96 -20.76 0.10
C PHE A 244 31.21 -21.41 -1.07
N LYS A 245 29.90 -21.16 -1.16
CA LYS A 245 29.04 -21.51 -2.29
C LYS A 245 28.29 -20.28 -2.81
N ALA A 246 27.96 -20.31 -4.10
CA ALA A 246 27.10 -19.31 -4.71
C ALA A 246 26.14 -19.94 -5.73
N ALA A 247 24.87 -19.59 -5.67
CA ALA A 247 23.84 -20.09 -6.57
C ALA A 247 22.91 -18.96 -7.01
N GLN A 248 22.64 -18.84 -8.30
CA GLN A 248 21.67 -17.87 -8.80
C GLN A 248 20.27 -18.48 -8.76
N PHE A 249 19.40 -17.96 -7.90
CA PHE A 249 18.04 -18.49 -7.72
C PHE A 249 17.08 -17.39 -7.23
N GLY A 250 15.86 -17.40 -7.76
CA GLY A 250 14.82 -16.38 -7.54
C GLY A 250 14.89 -15.17 -8.48
N ILE A 251 13.96 -14.22 -8.29
CA ILE A 251 13.92 -12.91 -8.95
C ILE A 251 13.97 -11.78 -7.92
N SER A 252 14.21 -10.54 -8.36
CA SER A 252 14.45 -9.40 -7.48
C SER A 252 13.30 -9.04 -6.54
N SER A 253 12.06 -9.46 -6.83
CA SER A 253 10.90 -9.21 -5.96
C SER A 253 10.64 -10.31 -4.94
N ASP A 254 11.37 -11.42 -5.03
CA ASP A 254 11.12 -12.56 -4.17
C ASP A 254 11.69 -12.33 -2.76
N VAL A 255 11.13 -13.03 -1.80
CA VAL A 255 11.57 -13.11 -0.41
C VAL A 255 12.35 -14.41 -0.24
N PRO A 256 13.62 -14.38 0.21
CA PRO A 256 14.36 -15.59 0.52
C PRO A 256 13.88 -16.23 1.82
N VAL A 257 13.69 -17.55 1.79
CA VAL A 257 13.24 -18.38 2.92
C VAL A 257 14.02 -19.68 2.85
N ALA A 258 15.03 -19.87 3.68
CA ALA A 258 15.76 -21.13 3.75
C ALA A 258 15.00 -22.11 4.66
N GLY A 259 15.11 -23.41 4.37
CA GLY A 259 14.50 -24.48 5.18
C GLY A 259 14.67 -25.84 4.53
N ASN A 260 14.64 -26.91 5.32
CA ASN A 260 14.74 -28.30 4.87
C ASN A 260 13.39 -28.80 4.28
N TYR A 261 13.05 -28.37 3.07
CA TYR A 261 11.77 -28.69 2.44
C TYR A 261 11.76 -30.05 1.72
N ASP A 262 12.94 -30.59 1.37
CA ASP A 262 13.06 -31.90 0.73
C ASP A 262 13.40 -33.07 1.68
N GLY A 263 13.62 -32.76 2.97
CA GLY A 263 13.81 -33.73 4.05
C GLY A 263 15.20 -34.36 4.10
N ASP A 264 16.21 -33.79 3.42
CA ASP A 264 17.58 -34.30 3.44
C ASP A 264 18.44 -33.81 4.62
N ASN A 265 17.86 -32.96 5.48
CA ASN A 265 18.50 -32.28 6.62
C ASN A 265 19.53 -31.22 6.21
N ARG A 266 19.40 -30.70 4.98
CA ARG A 266 20.08 -29.47 4.55
C ARG A 266 19.00 -28.46 4.21
N ASP A 267 19.24 -27.20 4.58
CA ASP A 267 18.35 -26.13 4.17
C ASP A 267 18.44 -25.92 2.66
N ASP A 268 17.28 -25.92 2.01
CA ASP A 268 17.13 -25.62 0.60
C ASP A 268 17.16 -24.11 0.35
N LEU A 269 17.49 -23.74 -0.88
CA LEU A 269 17.23 -22.38 -1.33
C LEU A 269 15.75 -22.27 -1.72
N ALA A 270 14.93 -21.60 -0.92
CA ALA A 270 13.57 -21.27 -1.31
C ALA A 270 13.33 -19.76 -1.36
N VAL A 271 12.39 -19.38 -2.22
CA VAL A 271 11.89 -18.01 -2.28
C VAL A 271 10.37 -17.98 -2.39
N PHE A 272 9.72 -17.09 -1.64
CA PHE A 272 8.31 -16.75 -1.82
C PHE A 272 8.20 -15.55 -2.74
N ARG A 273 7.31 -15.61 -3.74
CA ARG A 273 7.07 -14.53 -4.68
C ARG A 273 5.76 -13.82 -4.32
N PRO A 274 5.83 -12.60 -3.76
CA PRO A 274 4.62 -11.92 -3.33
C PRO A 274 3.77 -11.37 -4.49
N VAL A 275 4.25 -11.30 -5.73
CA VAL A 275 3.39 -10.78 -6.81
C VAL A 275 2.23 -11.72 -7.14
N ASP A 276 2.45 -13.03 -6.94
CA ASP A 276 1.51 -14.08 -7.31
C ASP A 276 1.28 -15.11 -6.18
N GLY A 277 2.00 -15.03 -5.05
CA GLY A 277 1.86 -15.96 -3.93
C GLY A 277 2.48 -17.33 -4.17
N SER A 278 3.41 -17.44 -5.14
CA SER A 278 4.09 -18.71 -5.46
C SER A 278 5.36 -18.91 -4.63
N TRP A 279 5.62 -20.14 -4.22
CA TRP A 279 6.88 -20.60 -3.64
C TRP A 279 7.73 -21.27 -4.72
N HIS A 280 9.03 -20.98 -4.71
CA HIS A 280 10.01 -21.57 -5.61
C HIS A 280 11.11 -22.19 -4.76
N LEU A 281 11.32 -23.50 -4.89
CA LEU A 281 12.29 -24.25 -4.09
C LEU A 281 13.35 -24.87 -5.00
N LEU A 282 14.61 -24.78 -4.61
CA LEU A 282 15.73 -25.47 -5.25
C LEU A 282 16.31 -26.49 -4.27
N SER A 283 16.02 -27.76 -4.53
CA SER A 283 16.39 -28.90 -3.67
C SER A 283 17.91 -29.04 -3.51
N SER A 284 18.37 -29.15 -2.27
CA SER A 284 19.73 -29.50 -1.86
C SER A 284 20.10 -30.93 -2.31
N ALA A 285 19.15 -31.87 -2.24
CA ALA A 285 19.39 -33.29 -2.53
C ALA A 285 19.74 -33.58 -4.01
N ASN A 286 19.15 -32.83 -4.95
CA ASN A 286 19.31 -33.12 -6.38
C ASN A 286 19.37 -31.90 -7.31
N GLY A 287 19.25 -30.67 -6.79
CA GLY A 287 19.22 -29.43 -7.58
C GLY A 287 17.94 -29.22 -8.38
N GLY A 288 16.88 -29.97 -8.08
CA GLY A 288 15.57 -29.89 -8.73
C GLY A 288 14.83 -28.62 -8.35
N HIS A 289 14.19 -27.98 -9.32
CA HIS A 289 13.38 -26.79 -9.10
C HIS A 289 11.89 -27.16 -9.02
N SER A 290 11.27 -26.84 -7.89
CA SER A 290 9.84 -27.04 -7.62
C SER A 290 9.13 -25.69 -7.46
N VAL A 291 7.85 -25.65 -7.85
CA VAL A 291 7.00 -24.46 -7.71
C VAL A 291 5.67 -24.87 -7.07
N PHE A 292 5.29 -24.17 -6.00
CA PHE A 292 4.03 -24.39 -5.29
C PHE A 292 3.21 -23.10 -5.31
N GLN A 293 1.95 -23.19 -5.73
CA GLN A 293 1.04 -22.06 -5.67
C GLN A 293 0.36 -22.06 -4.29
N PHE A 294 1.01 -21.42 -3.31
CA PHE A 294 0.57 -21.48 -1.91
C PHE A 294 0.77 -20.14 -1.19
N GLY A 295 -0.20 -19.25 -1.40
CA GLY A 295 -0.24 -17.92 -0.82
C GLY A 295 -0.92 -16.92 -1.75
N ILE A 296 -1.06 -15.69 -1.28
CA ILE A 296 -1.46 -14.52 -2.07
C ILE A 296 -0.49 -13.37 -1.82
N SER A 297 -0.67 -12.25 -2.54
CA SER A 297 0.30 -11.16 -2.53
C SER A 297 0.48 -10.41 -1.22
N THR A 298 -0.45 -10.59 -0.28
CA THR A 298 -0.39 -9.98 1.05
C THR A 298 0.13 -10.93 2.11
N ASP A 299 0.33 -12.21 1.76
CA ASP A 299 0.76 -13.20 2.72
C ASP A 299 2.26 -13.04 2.98
N MET A 300 2.68 -13.28 4.22
CA MET A 300 4.08 -13.35 4.62
C MET A 300 4.50 -14.81 4.65
N PRO A 301 5.61 -15.19 4.01
CA PRO A 301 6.15 -16.52 4.23
C PRO A 301 6.62 -16.67 5.68
N VAL A 302 6.51 -17.87 6.22
CA VAL A 302 7.07 -18.23 7.52
C VAL A 302 8.09 -19.35 7.24
N PRO A 303 9.30 -19.31 7.85
CA PRO A 303 9.81 -18.22 8.68
C PRO A 303 10.35 -17.09 7.80
N ALA A 304 9.96 -15.85 8.07
CA ALA A 304 10.62 -14.70 7.46
C ALA A 304 11.49 -14.01 8.51
N GLN A 305 12.78 -13.82 8.22
CA GLN A 305 13.65 -13.05 9.13
C GLN A 305 13.21 -11.59 9.17
N GLU A 306 12.56 -11.20 10.28
CA GLU A 306 11.94 -9.89 10.47
C GLU A 306 12.93 -8.73 10.30
N GLY A 307 14.16 -8.90 10.79
CA GLY A 307 15.15 -7.83 10.85
C GLY A 307 15.63 -7.36 9.46
N TRP A 308 15.59 -8.23 8.44
CA TRP A 308 15.95 -7.79 7.08
C TRP A 308 14.81 -7.10 6.35
N CYS A 309 13.58 -7.53 6.63
CA CYS A 309 12.38 -7.06 5.95
C CYS A 309 11.97 -5.65 6.42
N ARG A 310 12.34 -5.25 7.64
CA ARG A 310 12.10 -3.91 8.18
C ARG A 310 13.07 -2.84 7.70
N ASP A 311 14.37 -3.10 7.64
CA ASP A 311 15.35 -1.99 7.70
C ASP A 311 15.95 -1.53 6.36
N ARG A 312 15.78 -2.26 5.25
CA ARG A 312 16.50 -1.95 3.98
C ARG A 312 15.72 -2.08 2.67
N GLY A 313 14.41 -1.83 2.69
CA GLY A 313 13.62 -1.66 1.46
C GLY A 313 13.18 -2.96 0.78
N HIS A 314 13.40 -4.11 1.43
CA HIS A 314 12.71 -5.37 1.14
C HIS A 314 11.37 -5.41 1.88
N HIS A 315 10.46 -4.54 1.44
CA HIS A 315 9.14 -4.29 2.04
C HIS A 315 8.14 -5.45 1.98
N ASN A 316 8.58 -6.66 1.65
CA ASN A 316 7.71 -7.76 1.27
C ASN A 316 7.68 -8.95 2.23
N CYS A 317 8.22 -8.81 3.44
CA CYS A 317 7.69 -9.54 4.61
C CYS A 317 7.18 -8.55 5.65
N GLY A 318 5.91 -8.18 5.54
CA GLY A 318 5.10 -7.79 6.69
C GLY A 318 5.38 -6.47 7.42
N SER A 319 6.44 -5.71 7.13
CA SER A 319 6.64 -4.41 7.79
C SER A 319 7.48 -3.43 6.98
N ILE A 320 7.37 -2.15 7.33
CA ILE A 320 7.41 -1.01 6.40
C ILE A 320 8.49 -0.01 6.88
N ALA A 321 9.60 0.20 6.15
CA ALA A 321 10.47 1.38 6.35
C ALA A 321 11.15 1.94 5.08
N GLY A 322 11.03 3.26 4.87
CA GLY A 322 11.40 4.01 3.66
C GLY A 322 12.92 4.16 3.35
N PRO A 323 13.28 4.89 2.27
CA PRO A 323 14.50 4.65 1.50
C PRO A 323 15.78 5.34 2.01
N THR A 324 16.92 4.64 1.92
CA THR A 324 18.30 5.19 1.97
C THR A 324 18.96 5.05 0.58
N PRO A 325 19.70 6.06 0.06
CA PRO A 325 20.09 6.18 -1.35
C PRO A 325 21.35 5.39 -1.74
N THR A 326 21.38 4.84 -2.96
CA THR A 326 22.52 4.11 -3.56
C THR A 326 23.55 5.05 -4.22
N PRO A 327 24.87 4.77 -4.12
CA PRO A 327 25.96 5.58 -4.67
C PRO A 327 26.16 5.46 -6.20
N THR A 328 26.73 6.52 -6.78
CA THR A 328 27.11 6.65 -8.20
C THR A 328 28.46 5.98 -8.50
N PRO A 329 28.64 5.28 -9.64
CA PRO A 329 29.87 4.55 -9.96
C PRO A 329 31.04 5.45 -10.44
N THR A 330 32.26 5.04 -10.10
CA THR A 330 33.54 5.64 -10.55
C THR A 330 34.03 4.99 -11.86
N PRO A 331 34.49 5.75 -12.87
CA PRO A 331 35.06 5.22 -14.12
C PRO A 331 36.60 5.01 -14.09
N THR A 332 37.07 4.07 -14.90
CA THR A 332 38.49 3.68 -15.15
C THR A 332 39.03 4.37 -16.45
N PRO A 333 40.36 4.62 -16.64
CA PRO A 333 40.84 5.86 -17.29
C PRO A 333 41.33 5.77 -18.77
N THR A 334 41.55 6.97 -19.35
CA THR A 334 42.54 7.40 -20.40
C THR A 334 41.98 7.55 -21.85
N PRO A 335 42.39 8.54 -22.72
CA PRO A 335 43.51 9.52 -22.68
C PRO A 335 43.16 11.02 -22.78
N THR A 336 44.19 11.84 -22.52
CA THR A 336 44.31 13.31 -22.55
C THR A 336 43.89 13.99 -23.86
N PRO A 337 43.17 15.14 -23.79
CA PRO A 337 43.68 16.35 -24.43
C PRO A 337 43.41 17.69 -23.68
N THR A 338 44.41 18.58 -23.76
CA THR A 338 44.42 20.07 -23.80
C THR A 338 43.67 20.91 -22.73
N PRO A 339 44.31 21.91 -22.09
CA PRO A 339 43.77 22.64 -20.93
C PRO A 339 42.63 23.62 -21.25
N THR A 340 41.59 23.65 -20.40
CA THR A 340 40.44 24.58 -20.38
C THR A 340 40.18 24.99 -18.92
N PRO A 341 39.74 26.24 -18.62
CA PRO A 341 40.13 26.97 -17.40
C PRO A 341 39.42 26.53 -16.11
N THR A 342 40.10 26.80 -15.00
CA THR A 342 39.79 26.45 -13.61
C THR A 342 38.36 26.83 -13.17
N PRO A 343 37.56 25.91 -12.59
CA PRO A 343 36.28 26.25 -11.98
C PRO A 343 36.45 26.91 -10.60
N THR A 344 35.64 27.94 -10.36
CA THR A 344 35.45 28.65 -9.10
C THR A 344 34.96 27.69 -7.99
N PRO A 345 35.45 27.80 -6.74
CA PRO A 345 35.09 26.88 -5.66
C PRO A 345 33.60 26.92 -5.30
N THR A 346 33.01 25.73 -5.16
CA THR A 346 31.66 25.50 -4.62
C THR A 346 31.59 25.93 -3.15
N PRO A 347 30.57 26.69 -2.71
CA PRO A 347 30.44 27.13 -1.33
C PRO A 347 30.27 25.93 -0.38
N SER A 348 30.92 26.01 0.78
CA SER A 348 30.81 25.07 1.90
C SER A 348 29.35 24.92 2.36
N PRO A 349 28.87 23.71 2.71
CA PRO A 349 27.53 23.52 3.26
C PRO A 349 27.36 24.33 4.56
N THR A 350 26.27 25.09 4.62
CA THR A 350 25.85 25.80 5.83
C THR A 350 25.56 24.78 6.95
N PRO A 351 26.06 24.98 8.18
CA PRO A 351 25.80 24.05 9.28
C PRO A 351 24.28 23.94 9.55
N THR A 352 23.78 22.71 9.65
CA THR A 352 22.38 22.42 10.00
C THR A 352 22.07 22.99 11.39
N PRO A 353 20.99 23.77 11.56
CA PRO A 353 20.62 24.32 12.86
C PRO A 353 20.34 23.21 13.89
N ALA A 354 20.65 23.46 15.16
CA ALA A 354 20.20 22.62 16.25
C ALA A 354 18.65 22.64 16.33
N GLY A 355 18.03 21.49 16.60
CA GLY A 355 16.58 21.35 16.78
C GLY A 355 15.92 20.32 15.85
N ASN A 356 14.58 20.30 15.84
CA ASN A 356 13.80 19.44 14.94
C ASN A 356 13.82 20.05 13.54
N ASN A 357 14.35 19.33 12.57
CA ASN A 357 14.57 19.85 11.21
C ASN A 357 13.74 19.05 10.20
N ILE A 358 13.05 19.78 9.34
CA ILE A 358 12.42 19.29 8.12
C ILE A 358 13.28 19.76 6.95
N VAL A 359 13.77 18.84 6.12
CA VAL A 359 14.65 19.14 4.99
C VAL A 359 13.92 18.86 3.68
N LEU A 360 13.86 19.86 2.81
CA LEU A 360 13.28 19.75 1.47
C LEU A 360 14.36 19.44 0.44
N ASP A 361 14.10 18.46 -0.42
CA ASP A 361 14.94 18.11 -1.56
C ASP A 361 14.13 18.22 -2.85
N GLN A 362 14.32 19.35 -3.52
CA GLN A 362 13.69 19.68 -4.80
C GLN A 362 14.34 18.98 -6.00
N SER A 363 15.30 18.07 -5.83
CA SER A 363 15.80 17.25 -6.94
C SER A 363 14.96 15.98 -7.13
N VAL A 364 14.30 15.52 -6.07
CA VAL A 364 13.42 14.36 -6.09
C VAL A 364 11.98 14.82 -6.28
N ARG A 365 11.34 14.35 -7.35
CA ARG A 365 9.91 14.55 -7.65
C ARG A 365 9.14 13.27 -7.37
N TYR A 366 7.92 13.41 -6.88
CA TYR A 366 6.98 12.32 -6.67
C TYR A 366 5.77 12.48 -7.61
N GLN A 367 4.56 12.45 -7.07
CA GLN A 367 3.32 12.54 -7.82
C GLN A 367 3.00 13.96 -8.27
N THR A 368 2.23 14.07 -9.35
CA THR A 368 1.58 15.33 -9.78
C THR A 368 0.10 15.30 -9.38
N ILE A 369 -0.35 16.30 -8.63
CA ILE A 369 -1.72 16.35 -8.12
C ILE A 369 -2.71 16.65 -9.25
N THR A 370 -3.70 15.78 -9.43
CA THR A 370 -4.81 15.91 -10.39
C THR A 370 -6.09 16.45 -9.75
N GLY A 371 -6.16 16.57 -8.42
CA GLY A 371 -7.10 17.46 -7.73
C GLY A 371 -7.70 16.93 -6.45
N TRP A 372 -8.44 17.81 -5.77
CA TRP A 372 -9.23 17.50 -4.57
C TRP A 372 -10.68 17.43 -4.97
N GLU A 373 -11.25 16.24 -4.85
CA GLU A 373 -12.52 15.90 -5.46
C GLU A 373 -13.66 15.85 -4.46
N ALA A 374 -14.84 16.24 -4.92
CA ALA A 374 -16.11 15.96 -4.30
C ALA A 374 -17.05 15.43 -5.39
N THR A 375 -17.97 14.53 -5.03
CA THR A 375 -19.15 14.30 -5.86
C THR A 375 -19.90 15.62 -6.01
N ALA A 376 -20.36 15.91 -7.22
CA ALA A 376 -21.15 17.08 -7.59
C ALA A 376 -22.57 16.95 -7.01
N GLN A 377 -22.63 16.75 -5.69
CA GLN A 377 -23.82 16.53 -4.89
C GLN A 377 -23.89 17.60 -3.80
N ALA A 378 -25.08 18.20 -3.66
CA ALA A 378 -25.30 19.30 -2.70
C ALA A 378 -26.75 19.39 -2.21
N GLY A 379 -27.52 18.31 -2.33
CA GLY A 379 -28.95 18.33 -1.98
C GLY A 379 -29.88 18.86 -3.07
N HIS A 380 -29.33 19.30 -4.19
CA HIS A 380 -30.08 19.77 -5.35
C HIS A 380 -30.60 18.63 -6.25
N GLU A 381 -29.95 17.47 -6.27
CA GLU A 381 -30.30 16.36 -7.18
C GLU A 381 -31.40 15.39 -6.69
N TYR A 382 -31.90 15.53 -5.46
CA TYR A 382 -32.82 14.60 -4.77
C TYR A 382 -32.19 13.22 -4.40
N ASN A 383 -32.65 12.65 -3.27
CA ASN A 383 -32.03 11.56 -2.50
C ASN A 383 -32.86 10.25 -2.60
N PRO A 384 -32.30 9.11 -3.05
CA PRO A 384 -33.01 7.83 -3.16
C PRO A 384 -33.06 7.00 -1.86
N VAL A 385 -32.68 7.53 -0.69
CA VAL A 385 -32.82 6.77 0.56
C VAL A 385 -34.27 6.84 1.05
N ALA A 386 -34.95 5.69 1.04
CA ALA A 386 -36.27 5.52 1.64
C ALA A 386 -36.25 6.00 3.10
N GLY A 387 -36.96 7.09 3.40
CA GLY A 387 -37.07 7.67 4.74
C GLY A 387 -36.27 8.95 5.01
N ALA A 388 -35.50 9.48 4.05
CA ALA A 388 -34.86 10.80 4.20
C ALA A 388 -35.87 11.96 4.01
N PRO A 389 -35.79 13.06 4.78
CA PRO A 389 -36.65 14.23 4.60
C PRO A 389 -36.49 14.81 3.17
N GLN A 390 -37.61 15.03 2.49
CA GLN A 390 -37.64 15.67 1.17
C GLN A 390 -37.46 17.19 1.33
N TYR A 391 -36.38 17.75 0.79
CA TYR A 391 -36.20 19.19 0.70
C TYR A 391 -36.57 19.67 -0.70
N PRO A 392 -37.44 20.68 -0.84
CA PRO A 392 -37.78 21.23 -2.16
C PRO A 392 -36.53 21.73 -2.89
N SER A 393 -36.41 21.51 -4.20
CA SER A 393 -35.30 22.00 -5.03
C SER A 393 -35.03 23.51 -4.88
N ALA A 394 -36.08 24.31 -4.61
CA ALA A 394 -35.98 25.74 -4.32
C ALA A 394 -35.11 26.08 -3.09
N THR A 395 -34.87 25.12 -2.20
CA THR A 395 -34.08 25.31 -0.97
C THR A 395 -32.59 25.50 -1.28
N PHE A 396 -32.08 24.85 -2.33
CA PHE A 396 -30.68 24.96 -2.73
C PHE A 396 -30.28 26.39 -3.09
N ALA A 397 -31.19 27.15 -3.70
CA ALA A 397 -30.97 28.55 -4.07
C ALA A 397 -30.57 29.44 -2.88
N ASN A 398 -30.99 29.10 -1.65
CA ASN A 398 -30.72 29.91 -0.46
C ASN A 398 -29.25 29.86 -0.01
N TYR A 399 -28.51 28.80 -0.33
CA TYR A 399 -27.12 28.61 0.11
C TYR A 399 -26.15 28.28 -1.02
N LYS A 400 -26.63 28.19 -2.27
CA LYS A 400 -25.82 27.86 -3.45
C LYS A 400 -24.57 28.75 -3.58
N GLN A 401 -24.73 30.07 -3.49
CA GLN A 401 -23.60 30.99 -3.66
C GLN A 401 -22.58 30.84 -2.54
N ASP A 402 -23.04 30.81 -1.29
CA ASP A 402 -22.20 30.57 -0.11
C ASP A 402 -21.47 29.22 -0.20
N LEU A 403 -22.12 28.18 -0.74
CA LEU A 403 -21.49 26.88 -0.96
C LEU A 403 -20.40 26.95 -2.02
N ILE A 404 -20.63 27.65 -3.15
CA ILE A 404 -19.59 27.85 -4.18
C ILE A 404 -18.39 28.59 -3.57
N ASP A 405 -18.62 29.67 -2.83
CA ASP A 405 -17.55 30.45 -2.20
C ASP A 405 -16.78 29.64 -1.16
N ALA A 406 -17.49 28.84 -0.34
CA ALA A 406 -16.87 27.93 0.63
C ALA A 406 -16.08 26.80 -0.04
N THR A 407 -16.59 26.26 -1.16
CA THR A 407 -15.93 25.22 -1.98
C THR A 407 -14.61 25.74 -2.56
N LEU A 408 -14.62 26.98 -3.05
CA LEU A 408 -13.43 27.67 -3.54
C LEU A 408 -12.43 27.98 -2.43
N ASP A 409 -12.88 28.37 -1.23
CA ASP A 409 -11.99 28.64 -0.09
C ASP A 409 -11.36 27.35 0.47
N LEU A 410 -12.13 26.26 0.49
CA LEU A 410 -11.62 24.95 0.86
C LEU A 410 -10.53 24.49 -0.10
N GLY A 411 -10.69 24.78 -1.40
CA GLY A 411 -9.75 24.42 -2.45
C GLY A 411 -10.17 23.20 -3.26
N ILE A 412 -11.44 22.80 -3.26
CA ILE A 412 -11.93 21.79 -4.21
C ILE A 412 -11.73 22.32 -5.63
N ASN A 413 -11.10 21.50 -6.48
CA ASN A 413 -10.79 21.82 -7.87
C ASN A 413 -11.04 20.64 -8.81
N ARG A 414 -11.72 19.62 -8.30
CA ARG A 414 -12.17 18.47 -9.05
C ARG A 414 -13.59 18.12 -8.62
N LEU A 415 -14.48 17.80 -9.57
CA LEU A 415 -15.84 17.35 -9.28
C LEU A 415 -16.16 16.06 -10.02
N ARG A 416 -16.71 15.08 -9.29
CA ARG A 416 -17.26 13.84 -9.85
C ARG A 416 -18.73 14.04 -10.21
N VAL A 417 -19.07 13.90 -11.48
CA VAL A 417 -20.44 13.94 -12.01
C VAL A 417 -20.88 12.52 -12.26
N GLU A 418 -21.93 12.08 -11.58
CA GLU A 418 -22.41 10.70 -11.67
C GLU A 418 -23.52 10.58 -12.72
N VAL A 419 -23.37 9.63 -13.64
CA VAL A 419 -24.38 9.29 -14.64
C VAL A 419 -24.75 7.82 -14.50
N PHE A 420 -26.04 7.50 -14.50
CA PHE A 420 -26.51 6.16 -14.18
C PHE A 420 -26.87 5.44 -15.48
N LEU A 421 -26.48 4.17 -15.61
CA LEU A 421 -26.94 3.37 -16.78
C LEU A 421 -28.47 3.27 -16.84
N ALA A 422 -29.13 3.33 -15.69
CA ALA A 422 -30.58 3.42 -15.58
C ALA A 422 -31.20 4.71 -16.18
N ASP A 423 -30.41 5.75 -16.45
CA ASP A 423 -30.89 6.98 -17.06
C ASP A 423 -31.23 6.81 -18.57
N GLU A 424 -31.01 5.62 -19.14
CA GLU A 424 -31.51 5.18 -20.46
C GLU A 424 -33.04 4.95 -20.49
N THR A 425 -33.80 5.69 -19.69
CA THR A 425 -35.27 5.58 -19.62
C THR A 425 -35.93 6.93 -19.80
N ASN A 426 -37.14 6.94 -20.37
CA ASN A 426 -37.97 8.15 -20.44
C ASN A 426 -38.77 8.41 -19.14
N GLN A 427 -38.39 7.72 -18.05
CA GLN A 427 -39.02 7.91 -16.75
C GLN A 427 -38.28 8.98 -15.95
N PRO A 428 -39.00 9.88 -15.24
CA PRO A 428 -38.38 10.81 -14.34
C PRO A 428 -37.54 10.09 -13.29
N TYR A 429 -36.41 10.68 -12.92
CA TYR A 429 -35.49 10.14 -11.90
C TYR A 429 -36.19 9.82 -10.56
N ASP A 430 -37.30 10.51 -10.26
CA ASP A 430 -38.05 10.40 -9.00
C ASP A 430 -39.11 9.27 -8.97
N SER A 431 -39.26 8.45 -10.02
CA SER A 431 -40.40 7.53 -10.13
C SER A 431 -40.24 6.17 -9.42
N GLY A 432 -39.05 5.84 -8.90
CA GLY A 432 -38.82 4.61 -8.11
C GLY A 432 -39.20 3.30 -8.81
N ALA A 433 -39.29 3.29 -10.15
CA ALA A 433 -39.76 2.16 -10.93
C ALA A 433 -38.56 1.36 -11.49
N GLY A 434 -38.66 0.04 -11.43
CA GLY A 434 -37.61 -0.91 -11.81
C GLY A 434 -37.04 -0.66 -13.20
N ASN A 435 -35.70 -0.63 -13.23
CA ASN A 435 -34.87 -0.44 -14.40
C ASN A 435 -34.96 -1.68 -15.30
N THR A 436 -35.26 -1.45 -16.56
CA THR A 436 -34.83 -2.38 -17.61
C THR A 436 -33.89 -1.56 -18.48
N PRO A 437 -32.57 -1.59 -18.21
CA PRO A 437 -31.62 -1.01 -19.14
C PRO A 437 -31.61 -1.90 -20.37
N VAL A 438 -31.97 -1.36 -21.54
CA VAL A 438 -31.38 -1.60 -22.86
C VAL A 438 -31.90 -0.50 -23.76
N ASN A 439 -30.98 0.19 -24.40
CA ASN A 439 -31.05 0.57 -25.80
C ASN A 439 -32.42 1.04 -26.30
N ASP A 440 -32.45 2.34 -26.53
CA ASP A 440 -33.52 3.07 -27.16
C ASP A 440 -33.91 2.60 -28.59
N ASN A 441 -33.21 1.63 -29.20
CA ASN A 441 -33.55 0.89 -30.44
C ASN A 441 -32.95 -0.55 -30.67
N SER A 442 -32.16 -1.12 -29.77
CA SER A 442 -31.37 -2.38 -29.91
C SER A 442 -30.22 -2.39 -30.95
N ASP A 443 -29.75 -1.21 -31.40
CA ASP A 443 -28.55 -1.00 -32.22
C ASP A 443 -27.47 -0.20 -31.44
N PRO A 444 -26.30 -0.79 -31.11
CA PRO A 444 -25.24 -0.13 -30.33
C PRO A 444 -24.50 0.99 -31.10
N PHE A 445 -24.92 1.31 -32.32
CA PHE A 445 -24.34 2.37 -33.14
C PHE A 445 -25.31 3.54 -33.38
N SER A 446 -26.48 3.55 -32.74
CA SER A 446 -27.51 4.57 -32.99
C SER A 446 -28.37 4.91 -31.76
N ALA A 447 -27.88 5.75 -30.86
CA ALA A 447 -28.71 6.28 -29.75
C ALA A 447 -29.90 7.15 -30.21
N ASN A 448 -31.11 6.73 -29.83
CA ASN A 448 -32.33 7.53 -29.72
C ASN A 448 -32.38 8.37 -28.42
N LEU A 449 -31.72 9.53 -28.52
CA LEU A 449 -31.61 10.57 -27.49
C LEU A 449 -32.94 11.03 -26.85
N SER A 450 -34.09 10.78 -27.47
CA SER A 450 -35.39 11.15 -26.90
C SER A 450 -35.82 10.27 -25.71
N LYS A 451 -35.18 9.12 -25.53
CA LYS A 451 -35.41 8.21 -24.42
C LYS A 451 -34.40 8.33 -23.28
N PHE A 452 -33.38 9.18 -23.43
CA PHE A 452 -32.41 9.46 -22.36
C PHE A 452 -32.95 10.50 -21.38
N ASN A 453 -32.87 10.20 -20.09
CA ASN A 453 -33.14 11.16 -19.03
C ASN A 453 -31.86 11.91 -18.64
N PHE A 454 -31.71 13.13 -19.17
CA PHE A 454 -30.57 13.99 -18.82
C PHE A 454 -30.79 14.88 -17.59
N GLN A 455 -31.93 14.80 -16.90
CA GLN A 455 -32.28 15.79 -15.86
C GLN A 455 -31.27 15.82 -14.72
N ARG A 456 -30.79 14.64 -14.27
CA ARG A 456 -29.79 14.56 -13.21
C ARG A 456 -28.47 15.20 -13.63
N LEU A 457 -27.93 14.75 -14.77
CA LEU A 457 -26.71 15.30 -15.36
C LEU A 457 -26.82 16.82 -15.51
N GLU A 458 -27.90 17.31 -16.11
CA GLU A 458 -28.08 18.74 -16.37
C GLU A 458 -28.21 19.55 -15.09
N ARG A 459 -28.89 19.03 -14.06
CA ARG A 459 -28.96 19.72 -12.78
C ARG A 459 -27.60 19.83 -12.10
N GLN A 460 -26.84 18.74 -12.05
CA GLN A 460 -25.46 18.76 -11.51
C GLN A 460 -24.58 19.76 -12.26
N MET A 461 -24.69 19.78 -13.58
CA MET A 461 -23.91 20.66 -14.43
C MET A 461 -24.31 22.14 -14.28
N ASP A 462 -25.57 22.47 -14.51
CA ASP A 462 -26.09 23.84 -14.51
C ASP A 462 -26.04 24.48 -13.12
N GLU A 463 -26.24 23.68 -12.07
CA GLU A 463 -26.37 24.23 -10.72
C GLU A 463 -25.08 24.22 -9.90
N LEU A 464 -24.14 23.31 -10.14
CA LEU A 464 -22.88 23.23 -9.39
C LEU A 464 -21.64 23.34 -10.27
N VAL A 465 -21.50 22.47 -11.27
CA VAL A 465 -20.24 22.32 -12.01
C VAL A 465 -19.90 23.59 -12.81
N ILE A 466 -20.85 24.12 -13.58
CA ILE A 466 -20.63 25.32 -14.39
C ILE A 466 -20.36 26.55 -13.53
N PRO A 467 -21.16 26.85 -12.47
CA PRO A 467 -20.84 27.94 -11.55
C PRO A 467 -19.44 27.83 -10.92
N LEU A 468 -19.07 26.64 -10.41
CA LEU A 468 -17.76 26.44 -9.79
C LEU A 468 -16.62 26.57 -10.80
N ARG A 469 -16.79 26.01 -12.01
CA ARG A 469 -15.82 26.11 -13.11
C ARG A 469 -15.58 27.56 -13.49
N ASN A 470 -16.63 28.36 -13.64
CA ASN A 470 -16.53 29.78 -13.97
C ASN A 470 -15.82 30.55 -12.85
N ALA A 471 -16.12 30.23 -11.58
CA ALA A 471 -15.49 30.89 -10.44
C ALA A 471 -14.00 30.53 -10.28
N LEU A 472 -13.60 29.28 -10.57
CA LEU A 472 -12.19 28.87 -10.63
C LEU A 472 -11.48 29.55 -11.81
N ALA A 473 -12.10 29.59 -12.99
CA ALA A 473 -11.54 30.24 -14.17
C ALA A 473 -11.29 31.74 -13.94
N ALA A 474 -12.18 32.42 -13.20
CA ALA A 474 -11.99 33.81 -12.79
C ALA A 474 -10.76 34.02 -11.87
N ARG A 475 -10.26 32.96 -11.23
CA ARG A 475 -9.02 32.93 -10.43
C ARG A 475 -7.81 32.43 -11.22
N GLY A 476 -7.95 32.16 -12.52
CA GLY A 476 -6.91 31.55 -13.34
C GLY A 476 -6.70 30.06 -13.05
N GLU A 477 -7.65 29.41 -12.39
CA GLU A 477 -7.62 27.99 -12.05
C GLU A 477 -8.55 27.18 -12.96
N GLN A 478 -8.34 25.88 -13.01
CA GLN A 478 -9.16 24.95 -13.79
C GLN A 478 -9.94 24.03 -12.86
N LEU A 479 -11.17 23.72 -13.26
CA LEU A 479 -11.95 22.63 -12.67
C LEU A 479 -11.72 21.36 -13.47
N TRP A 480 -11.23 20.32 -12.81
CA TRP A 480 -11.23 18.96 -13.36
C TRP A 480 -12.62 18.35 -13.21
N VAL A 481 -13.24 17.91 -14.30
CA VAL A 481 -14.56 17.26 -14.28
C VAL A 481 -14.39 15.78 -14.59
N ASN A 482 -14.70 14.93 -13.62
CA ASN A 482 -14.65 13.48 -13.72
C ASN A 482 -16.08 12.95 -13.94
N LEU A 483 -16.33 12.31 -15.08
CA LEU A 483 -17.60 11.66 -15.37
C LEU A 483 -17.55 10.22 -14.82
N CYS A 484 -18.34 9.92 -13.80
CA CYS A 484 -18.40 8.59 -13.19
C CYS A 484 -19.66 7.85 -13.62
N VAL A 485 -19.49 6.68 -14.22
CA VAL A 485 -20.60 5.80 -14.60
C VAL A 485 -21.04 5.00 -13.38
N VAL A 486 -22.35 4.91 -13.14
CA VAL A 486 -22.92 4.18 -12.00
C VAL A 486 -23.87 3.09 -12.47
N ASP A 487 -23.67 1.88 -11.94
CA ASP A 487 -24.53 0.73 -12.17
C ASP A 487 -24.68 -0.12 -10.90
N PHE A 488 -25.80 0.09 -10.21
CA PHE A 488 -26.21 -0.71 -9.06
C PHE A 488 -27.38 -1.65 -9.38
N ASP A 489 -27.78 -1.78 -10.66
CA ASP A 489 -28.90 -2.62 -11.01
C ASP A 489 -28.50 -4.11 -11.01
N GLN A 490 -29.27 -4.91 -10.28
CA GLN A 490 -29.11 -6.37 -10.17
C GLN A 490 -30.34 -7.12 -10.72
N GLY A 491 -31.26 -6.40 -11.36
CA GLY A 491 -32.49 -6.95 -11.94
C GLY A 491 -32.25 -7.81 -13.19
N ALA A 492 -33.28 -8.59 -13.54
CA ALA A 492 -33.34 -9.34 -14.78
C ALA A 492 -33.66 -8.40 -15.95
N GLY A 493 -32.77 -8.31 -16.94
CA GLY A 493 -32.84 -7.40 -18.08
C GLY A 493 -31.54 -7.50 -18.89
N PHE A 494 -31.35 -6.67 -19.93
CA PHE A 494 -30.01 -6.60 -20.51
C PHE A 494 -29.07 -5.76 -19.64
N ARG A 495 -27.80 -5.99 -19.88
CA ARG A 495 -26.70 -5.80 -18.97
C ARG A 495 -25.58 -5.14 -19.79
N ALA A 496 -25.39 -3.84 -19.64
CA ALA A 496 -24.38 -3.10 -20.43
C ALA A 496 -22.97 -3.65 -20.17
N GLU A 497 -22.75 -4.26 -19.00
CA GLU A 497 -21.50 -4.94 -18.67
C GLU A 497 -21.20 -6.15 -19.57
N ASP A 498 -22.23 -6.78 -20.13
CA ASP A 498 -22.11 -7.89 -21.09
C ASP A 498 -21.96 -7.41 -22.54
N SER A 499 -22.15 -6.12 -22.81
CA SER A 499 -22.20 -5.55 -24.16
C SER A 499 -21.29 -4.32 -24.29
N PRO A 500 -19.98 -4.52 -24.58
CA PRO A 500 -19.03 -3.41 -24.69
C PRO A 500 -19.40 -2.30 -25.66
N ASP A 501 -20.05 -2.63 -26.78
CA ASP A 501 -20.48 -1.62 -27.76
C ASP A 501 -21.63 -0.74 -27.25
N GLU A 502 -22.48 -1.27 -26.36
CA GLU A 502 -23.59 -0.55 -25.75
C GLU A 502 -23.11 0.34 -24.61
N TYR A 503 -22.22 -0.18 -23.76
CA TYR A 503 -21.50 0.65 -22.79
C TYR A 503 -20.77 1.80 -23.49
N ALA A 504 -20.13 1.53 -24.64
CA ALA A 504 -19.47 2.54 -25.46
C ALA A 504 -20.43 3.59 -26.03
N GLU A 505 -21.64 3.18 -26.43
CA GLU A 505 -22.70 4.10 -26.85
C GLU A 505 -23.15 5.03 -25.72
N PHE A 506 -23.44 4.48 -24.54
CA PHE A 506 -23.82 5.28 -23.36
C PHE A 506 -22.76 6.34 -23.04
N VAL A 507 -21.49 5.93 -22.94
CA VAL A 507 -20.38 6.86 -22.65
C VAL A 507 -20.28 7.94 -23.74
N LEU A 508 -20.43 7.56 -25.02
CA LEU A 508 -20.44 8.53 -26.12
C LEU A 508 -21.60 9.52 -26.01
N VAL A 509 -22.82 9.06 -25.69
CA VAL A 509 -24.00 9.92 -25.51
C VAL A 509 -23.75 10.93 -24.40
N MET A 510 -23.23 10.50 -23.25
CA MET A 510 -22.92 11.39 -22.13
C MET A 510 -21.85 12.42 -22.52
N VAL A 511 -20.73 11.98 -23.11
CA VAL A 511 -19.67 12.90 -23.57
C VAL A 511 -20.16 13.87 -24.65
N ASN A 512 -21.04 13.43 -25.56
CA ASN A 512 -21.69 14.29 -26.55
C ASN A 512 -22.61 15.31 -25.91
N ARG A 513 -23.38 14.94 -24.87
CA ARG A 513 -24.23 15.88 -24.14
C ARG A 513 -23.40 16.95 -23.45
N PHE A 514 -22.28 16.57 -22.82
CA PHE A 514 -21.31 17.51 -22.26
C PHE A 514 -20.83 18.52 -23.32
N HIS A 515 -20.34 17.99 -24.44
CA HIS A 515 -19.73 18.83 -25.47
C HIS A 515 -20.73 19.75 -26.15
N SER A 516 -21.88 19.23 -26.56
CA SER A 516 -22.89 19.97 -27.32
C SER A 516 -23.59 21.06 -26.49
N ARG A 517 -23.87 20.80 -25.21
CA ARG A 517 -24.59 21.75 -24.35
C ARG A 517 -23.66 22.75 -23.66
N TYR A 518 -22.51 22.30 -23.16
CA TYR A 518 -21.63 23.11 -22.32
C TYR A 518 -20.35 23.57 -23.00
N GLY A 519 -20.06 23.08 -24.21
CA GLY A 519 -18.92 23.51 -25.01
C GLY A 519 -17.57 22.90 -24.57
N PHE A 520 -17.56 21.91 -23.68
CA PHE A 520 -16.34 21.19 -23.28
C PHE A 520 -16.61 19.71 -23.02
N ARG A 521 -15.54 18.90 -22.99
CA ARG A 521 -15.57 17.46 -22.66
C ARG A 521 -15.17 17.26 -21.21
N PRO A 522 -15.64 16.21 -20.51
CA PRO A 522 -15.09 15.87 -19.21
C PRO A 522 -13.58 15.62 -19.32
N ASN A 523 -12.84 15.90 -18.23
CA ASN A 523 -11.40 15.66 -18.16
C ASN A 523 -11.09 14.17 -18.04
N SER A 524 -11.95 13.44 -17.33
CA SER A 524 -11.83 11.99 -17.18
C SER A 524 -13.19 11.29 -17.22
N VAL A 525 -13.14 10.00 -17.54
CA VAL A 525 -14.21 9.03 -17.31
C VAL A 525 -13.73 8.01 -16.28
N GLU A 526 -14.47 7.90 -15.18
CA GLU A 526 -14.37 6.82 -14.22
C GLU A 526 -15.32 5.71 -14.66
N ALA A 527 -14.72 4.59 -15.03
CA ALA A 527 -15.36 3.59 -15.89
C ALA A 527 -16.59 2.96 -15.25
N ILE A 528 -16.53 2.68 -13.95
CA ILE A 528 -17.69 2.25 -13.20
C ILE A 528 -17.45 2.50 -11.71
N LEU A 529 -18.48 2.95 -11.00
CA LEU A 529 -18.47 3.09 -9.55
C LEU A 529 -18.60 1.71 -8.90
N GLU A 530 -17.67 1.36 -8.01
CA GLU A 530 -17.79 0.22 -7.09
C GLU A 530 -18.05 -1.13 -7.79
N ALA A 531 -17.24 -1.41 -8.82
CA ALA A 531 -17.34 -2.63 -9.63
C ALA A 531 -17.37 -3.92 -8.80
N ASP A 532 -16.72 -3.92 -7.63
CA ASP A 532 -16.61 -5.08 -6.75
C ASP A 532 -17.81 -5.30 -5.81
N LEU A 533 -18.77 -4.37 -5.73
CA LEU A 533 -20.05 -4.60 -5.04
C LEU A 533 -21.11 -5.25 -5.94
N ASN A 534 -21.00 -5.05 -7.25
CA ASN A 534 -21.96 -5.59 -8.20
C ASN A 534 -21.41 -6.91 -8.79
N PRO A 535 -21.95 -8.08 -8.41
CA PRO A 535 -21.39 -9.39 -8.79
C PRO A 535 -21.45 -9.67 -10.30
N THR A 536 -22.15 -8.82 -11.05
CA THR A 536 -22.25 -8.94 -12.51
C THR A 536 -21.07 -8.34 -13.24
N TRP A 537 -20.38 -7.38 -12.62
CA TRP A 537 -19.14 -6.81 -13.14
C TRP A 537 -17.97 -7.74 -12.83
N SER A 538 -17.03 -7.79 -13.76
CA SER A 538 -15.76 -8.48 -13.58
C SER A 538 -14.64 -7.66 -14.20
N ALA A 539 -13.41 -7.93 -13.79
CA ALA A 539 -12.22 -7.30 -14.38
C ALA A 539 -12.18 -7.44 -15.90
N ALA A 540 -12.59 -8.60 -16.44
CA ALA A 540 -12.61 -8.84 -17.88
C ALA A 540 -13.66 -7.98 -18.61
N LYS A 541 -14.88 -7.91 -18.07
CA LYS A 541 -15.96 -7.07 -18.62
C LYS A 541 -15.56 -5.60 -18.59
N LEU A 542 -15.05 -5.13 -17.45
CA LEU A 542 -14.62 -3.74 -17.29
C LEU A 542 -13.53 -3.35 -18.30
N ALA A 543 -12.52 -4.20 -18.49
CA ALA A 543 -11.47 -3.94 -19.47
C ALA A 543 -12.00 -3.84 -20.90
N ASN A 544 -12.88 -4.75 -21.30
CA ASN A 544 -13.48 -4.73 -22.64
C ASN A 544 -14.39 -3.52 -22.87
N ASN A 545 -15.16 -3.13 -21.86
CA ASN A 545 -16.04 -1.96 -21.91
C ASN A 545 -15.25 -0.66 -22.05
N ILE A 546 -14.16 -0.50 -21.29
CA ILE A 546 -13.25 0.65 -21.41
C ILE A 546 -12.64 0.73 -22.81
N VAL A 547 -12.15 -0.40 -23.34
CA VAL A 547 -11.52 -0.44 -24.68
C VAL A 547 -12.52 -0.07 -25.77
N ALA A 548 -13.74 -0.63 -25.72
CA ALA A 548 -14.79 -0.31 -26.68
C ALA A 548 -15.20 1.17 -26.60
N ALA A 549 -15.42 1.70 -25.39
CA ALA A 549 -15.78 3.09 -25.18
C ALA A 549 -14.69 4.05 -25.64
N GLN A 550 -13.42 3.80 -25.32
CA GLN A 550 -12.30 4.62 -25.78
C GLN A 550 -12.22 4.64 -27.31
N ASN A 551 -12.32 3.48 -27.96
CA ASN A 551 -12.30 3.40 -29.42
C ASN A 551 -13.45 4.18 -30.04
N ARG A 552 -14.64 4.10 -29.43
CA ARG A 552 -15.84 4.82 -29.87
C ARG A 552 -15.71 6.33 -29.70
N LEU A 553 -15.15 6.79 -28.58
CA LEU A 553 -14.87 8.20 -28.34
C LEU A 553 -13.88 8.75 -29.37
N VAL A 554 -12.77 8.05 -29.59
CA VAL A 554 -11.73 8.46 -30.57
C VAL A 554 -12.28 8.51 -31.98
N SER A 555 -13.08 7.51 -32.40
CA SER A 555 -13.67 7.48 -33.75
C SER A 555 -14.67 8.62 -33.99
N ASN A 556 -15.27 9.16 -32.92
CA ASN A 556 -16.16 10.31 -32.95
C ASN A 556 -15.44 11.64 -32.64
N GLY A 557 -14.10 11.66 -32.67
CA GLY A 557 -13.30 12.88 -32.50
C GLY A 557 -13.13 13.36 -31.06
N HIS A 558 -13.50 12.54 -30.08
CA HIS A 558 -13.23 12.81 -28.66
C HIS A 558 -11.89 12.20 -28.29
N THR A 559 -10.88 13.06 -28.12
CA THR A 559 -9.52 12.68 -27.70
C THR A 559 -9.12 13.46 -26.44
N GLY A 560 -8.12 12.96 -25.71
CA GLY A 560 -7.59 13.62 -24.50
C GLY A 560 -8.50 13.54 -23.27
N ILE A 561 -9.43 12.57 -23.24
CA ILE A 561 -10.22 12.23 -22.05
C ILE A 561 -9.47 11.11 -21.32
N SER A 562 -9.15 11.32 -20.04
CA SER A 562 -8.46 10.31 -19.24
C SER A 562 -9.39 9.22 -18.74
N TRP A 563 -8.87 8.02 -18.53
CA TRP A 563 -9.64 6.90 -17.95
C TRP A 563 -9.20 6.54 -16.54
N ILE A 564 -10.18 6.26 -15.69
CA ILE A 564 -10.01 5.88 -14.29
C ILE A 564 -10.73 4.54 -14.02
N ALA A 565 -10.02 3.58 -13.42
CA ALA A 565 -10.56 2.26 -13.07
C ALA A 565 -9.67 1.60 -11.98
N PRO A 566 -10.14 0.58 -11.23
CA PRO A 566 -11.47 -0.04 -11.30
C PRO A 566 -12.52 0.60 -10.37
N SER A 567 -12.14 1.56 -9.52
CA SER A 567 -13.03 2.19 -8.53
C SER A 567 -13.70 1.20 -7.57
N ASN A 568 -12.92 0.22 -7.13
CA ASN A 568 -13.37 -0.76 -6.15
C ASN A 568 -13.57 -0.14 -4.77
N THR A 569 -14.59 -0.61 -4.04
CA THR A 569 -14.85 -0.26 -2.64
C THR A 569 -13.70 -0.60 -1.71
N ASN A 570 -13.01 -1.69 -2.03
CA ASN A 570 -11.94 -2.26 -1.23
C ASN A 570 -10.59 -2.08 -1.93
N ALA A 571 -9.71 -1.29 -1.33
CA ALA A 571 -8.35 -1.06 -1.83
C ALA A 571 -7.54 -2.35 -2.06
N HIS A 572 -7.78 -3.39 -1.25
CA HIS A 572 -7.05 -4.66 -1.32
C HIS A 572 -7.48 -5.53 -2.51
N THR A 573 -8.64 -5.28 -3.11
CA THR A 573 -9.10 -6.03 -4.30
C THR A 573 -8.55 -5.44 -5.60
N VAL A 574 -8.07 -4.19 -5.58
CA VAL A 574 -7.60 -3.47 -6.77
C VAL A 574 -6.43 -4.16 -7.49
N PRO A 575 -5.40 -4.72 -6.81
CA PRO A 575 -4.34 -5.45 -7.51
C PRO A 575 -4.85 -6.63 -8.35
N ALA A 576 -5.76 -7.42 -7.79
CA ALA A 576 -6.38 -8.56 -8.48
C ALA A 576 -7.24 -8.11 -9.67
N TRP A 577 -8.05 -7.06 -9.47
CA TRP A 577 -8.87 -6.50 -10.54
C TRP A 577 -8.01 -5.91 -11.67
N TRP A 578 -6.98 -5.14 -11.35
CA TRP A 578 -6.09 -4.56 -12.34
C TRP A 578 -5.35 -5.66 -13.13
N SER A 579 -4.79 -6.66 -12.45
CA SER A 579 -4.16 -7.81 -13.12
C SER A 579 -5.15 -8.58 -14.01
N GLY A 580 -6.38 -8.81 -13.53
CA GLY A 580 -7.44 -9.44 -14.29
C GLY A 580 -7.85 -8.65 -15.53
N MET A 581 -7.91 -7.32 -15.42
CA MET A 581 -8.20 -6.41 -16.54
C MET A 581 -7.12 -6.54 -17.62
N LYS A 582 -5.84 -6.48 -17.22
CA LYS A 582 -4.70 -6.63 -18.14
C LYS A 582 -4.70 -7.98 -18.85
N SER A 583 -4.98 -9.05 -18.10
CA SER A 583 -5.01 -10.41 -18.61
C SER A 583 -6.14 -10.63 -19.62
N ALA A 584 -7.30 -10.04 -19.36
CA ALA A 584 -8.45 -10.14 -20.25
C ALA A 584 -8.30 -9.31 -21.53
N ASN A 585 -7.76 -8.09 -21.41
CA ASN A 585 -7.53 -7.22 -22.56
C ASN A 585 -6.36 -6.26 -22.32
N ALA A 586 -5.18 -6.63 -22.79
CA ALA A 586 -3.94 -5.87 -22.60
C ALA A 586 -3.99 -4.42 -23.14
N SER A 587 -4.92 -4.11 -24.05
CA SER A 587 -5.10 -2.74 -24.56
C SER A 587 -5.53 -1.77 -23.46
N VAL A 588 -6.19 -2.26 -22.41
CA VAL A 588 -6.68 -1.43 -21.30
C VAL A 588 -5.54 -0.70 -20.59
N THR A 589 -4.35 -1.30 -20.52
CA THR A 589 -3.16 -0.68 -19.91
C THR A 589 -2.70 0.54 -20.68
N ASN A 590 -2.99 0.66 -21.98
CA ASN A 590 -2.65 1.85 -22.76
C ASN A 590 -3.74 2.93 -22.70
N ILE A 591 -4.88 2.64 -22.09
CA ILE A 591 -6.07 3.52 -22.08
C ILE A 591 -6.30 4.12 -20.70
N VAL A 592 -6.24 3.30 -19.64
CA VAL A 592 -6.42 3.78 -18.27
C VAL A 592 -5.21 4.62 -17.87
N ASP A 593 -5.45 5.83 -17.36
CA ASP A 593 -4.41 6.75 -16.89
C ASP A 593 -4.24 6.66 -15.37
N SER A 594 -5.34 6.43 -14.65
CA SER A 594 -5.34 6.37 -13.19
C SER A 594 -5.96 5.08 -12.69
N ILE A 595 -5.22 4.39 -11.81
CA ILE A 595 -5.78 3.34 -10.97
C ILE A 595 -6.53 4.01 -9.81
N SER A 596 -7.77 3.62 -9.56
CA SER A 596 -8.58 4.16 -8.45
C SER A 596 -8.99 3.11 -7.42
N PHE A 597 -9.19 3.57 -6.19
CA PHE A 597 -9.69 2.76 -5.09
C PHE A 597 -10.52 3.61 -4.12
N HIS A 598 -11.42 2.96 -3.38
CA HIS A 598 -12.11 3.53 -2.24
C HIS A 598 -11.56 2.94 -0.94
N ARG A 599 -11.89 3.56 0.20
CA ARG A 599 -11.36 3.17 1.52
C ARG A 599 -12.46 2.73 2.49
N TYR A 600 -13.42 1.94 2.01
CA TYR A 600 -14.48 1.39 2.87
C TYR A 600 -13.98 0.28 3.81
N VAL A 601 -12.75 -0.19 3.60
CA VAL A 601 -12.00 -1.02 4.54
C VAL A 601 -10.74 -0.28 5.03
N PRO A 602 -10.18 -0.65 6.20
CA PRO A 602 -8.87 -0.15 6.62
C PRO A 602 -7.81 -0.43 5.56
N VAL A 603 -6.97 0.58 5.28
CA VAL A 603 -5.84 0.46 4.35
C VAL A 603 -4.61 0.97 5.08
N ASP A 604 -3.67 0.07 5.32
CA ASP A 604 -2.39 0.39 5.96
C ASP A 604 -1.38 0.97 4.94
N ASP A 605 -0.22 1.34 5.47
CA ASP A 605 0.89 1.89 4.69
C ASP A 605 1.40 0.89 3.63
N LEU A 606 1.35 -0.42 3.90
CA LEU A 606 1.87 -1.46 3.01
C LEU A 606 0.94 -1.63 1.81
N SER A 607 -0.37 -1.75 2.03
CA SER A 607 -1.36 -1.80 0.96
C SER A 607 -1.29 -0.56 0.06
N LEU A 608 -1.08 0.62 0.63
CA LEU A 608 -0.85 1.84 -0.16
C LEU A 608 0.44 1.77 -0.98
N GLN A 609 1.52 1.23 -0.42
CA GLN A 609 2.78 1.04 -1.15
C GLN A 609 2.64 0.01 -2.28
N VAL A 610 1.88 -1.07 -2.07
CA VAL A 610 1.53 -2.06 -3.10
C VAL A 610 0.77 -1.40 -4.24
N LEU A 611 -0.27 -0.61 -3.94
CA LEU A 611 -1.03 0.12 -4.96
C LEU A 611 -0.16 1.13 -5.70
N GLN A 612 0.73 1.84 -5.00
CA GLN A 612 1.66 2.79 -5.60
C GLN A 612 2.65 2.09 -6.54
N ASN A 613 3.21 0.96 -6.12
CA ASN A 613 4.13 0.16 -6.93
C ASN A 613 3.43 -0.43 -8.16
N LEU A 614 2.21 -0.94 -7.99
CA LEU A 614 1.36 -1.44 -9.07
C LEU A 614 1.10 -0.35 -10.12
N ALA A 615 0.67 0.83 -9.66
CA ALA A 615 0.42 1.96 -10.55
C ALA A 615 1.72 2.41 -11.26
N ALA A 616 2.83 2.54 -10.52
CA ALA A 616 4.11 2.96 -11.09
C ALA A 616 4.67 1.95 -12.11
N ALA A 617 4.49 0.64 -11.90
CA ALA A 617 4.95 -0.39 -12.81
C ALA A 617 4.34 -0.25 -14.22
N ASP A 618 3.08 0.20 -14.29
CA ASP A 618 2.37 0.43 -15.55
C ASP A 618 2.31 1.92 -15.95
N GLY A 619 3.08 2.79 -15.27
CA GLY A 619 3.13 4.23 -15.54
C GLY A 619 1.81 4.97 -15.30
N LYS A 620 1.03 4.54 -14.30
CA LYS A 620 -0.29 5.07 -13.95
C LYS A 620 -0.23 5.97 -12.72
N SER A 621 -1.16 6.92 -12.64
CA SER A 621 -1.44 7.59 -11.38
C SER A 621 -2.27 6.71 -10.46
N LEU A 622 -2.25 7.02 -9.17
CA LEU A 622 -3.14 6.41 -8.17
C LEU A 622 -4.11 7.47 -7.65
N ALA A 623 -5.37 7.11 -7.41
CA ALA A 623 -6.37 8.01 -6.87
C ALA A 623 -7.25 7.33 -5.82
N MET A 624 -7.48 7.99 -4.69
CA MET A 624 -8.45 7.57 -3.68
C MET A 624 -9.73 8.34 -3.92
N LEU A 625 -10.78 7.71 -4.46
CA LEU A 625 -11.94 8.43 -4.99
C LEU A 625 -13.22 8.28 -4.17
N GLU A 626 -13.19 7.58 -3.04
CA GLU A 626 -14.30 7.60 -2.10
C GLU A 626 -13.97 7.04 -0.72
N LYS A 627 -14.44 7.71 0.34
CA LYS A 627 -14.68 7.16 1.67
C LYS A 627 -15.47 8.15 2.52
N GLY A 628 -16.67 7.74 2.90
CA GLY A 628 -17.36 8.31 4.07
C GLY A 628 -16.51 8.18 5.32
N GLY A 629 -16.30 9.28 6.04
CA GLY A 629 -15.49 9.32 7.25
C GLY A 629 -13.99 9.38 7.03
N ALA A 630 -13.52 9.65 5.81
CA ALA A 630 -12.13 9.97 5.57
C ALA A 630 -11.78 11.34 6.17
N ASP A 631 -10.57 11.48 6.71
CA ASP A 631 -10.07 12.74 7.25
C ASP A 631 -8.62 12.99 6.84
N TYR A 632 -8.02 14.03 7.42
CA TYR A 632 -6.65 14.42 7.10
C TYR A 632 -5.60 13.36 7.44
N LEU A 633 -5.89 12.42 8.34
CA LEU A 633 -4.95 11.33 8.64
C LEU A 633 -4.91 10.38 7.45
N ALA A 634 -6.07 9.99 6.92
CA ALA A 634 -6.17 9.19 5.71
C ALA A 634 -5.56 9.93 4.50
N LEU A 635 -5.88 11.21 4.28
CA LEU A 635 -5.28 12.01 3.20
C LEU A 635 -3.76 12.07 3.31
N HIS A 636 -3.22 12.33 4.51
CA HIS A 636 -1.78 12.42 4.71
C HIS A 636 -1.08 11.07 4.45
N GLN A 637 -1.70 9.97 4.89
CA GLN A 637 -1.24 8.62 4.63
C GLN A 637 -1.26 8.30 3.13
N ASP A 638 -2.35 8.63 2.44
CA ASP A 638 -2.51 8.38 1.00
C ASP A 638 -1.52 9.18 0.15
N LEU A 639 -1.25 10.42 0.53
CA LEU A 639 -0.26 11.26 -0.15
C LEU A 639 1.18 10.81 0.12
N SER A 640 1.49 10.37 1.34
CA SER A 640 2.85 9.98 1.74
C SER A 640 3.22 8.58 1.25
N LYS A 641 2.32 7.60 1.36
CA LYS A 641 2.57 6.18 1.08
C LYS A 641 2.03 5.78 -0.29
N GLY A 642 0.78 6.14 -0.57
CA GLY A 642 0.13 5.82 -1.85
C GLY A 642 0.56 6.73 -2.99
N ARG A 643 1.13 7.91 -2.67
CA ARG A 643 1.41 8.98 -3.62
C ARG A 643 0.20 9.31 -4.50
N VAL A 644 -0.99 9.31 -3.89
CA VAL A 644 -2.22 9.57 -4.64
C VAL A 644 -2.18 10.95 -5.29
N THR A 645 -2.70 11.01 -6.51
CA THR A 645 -2.76 12.24 -7.33
C THR A 645 -4.09 12.96 -7.15
N ALA A 646 -5.15 12.22 -6.85
CA ALA A 646 -6.45 12.77 -6.47
C ALA A 646 -6.99 12.09 -5.23
N TRP A 647 -7.81 12.85 -4.51
CA TRP A 647 -8.39 12.40 -3.26
C TRP A 647 -9.80 12.94 -3.05
N GLN A 648 -10.72 12.08 -2.64
CA GLN A 648 -12.12 12.39 -2.35
C GLN A 648 -12.53 11.82 -0.99
N GLN A 649 -13.29 12.60 -0.22
CA GLN A 649 -14.05 12.09 0.92
C GLN A 649 -15.36 11.49 0.40
N PHE A 650 -16.35 12.34 0.10
CA PHE A 650 -17.57 11.91 -0.59
C PHE A 650 -18.23 13.09 -1.31
N THR A 651 -19.01 13.92 -0.61
CA THR A 651 -19.82 14.99 -1.24
C THR A 651 -19.52 16.39 -0.70
N LEU A 652 -19.94 17.44 -1.43
CA LEU A 652 -19.89 18.82 -0.91
C LEU A 652 -20.80 18.96 0.30
N THR A 653 -22.08 18.60 0.15
CA THR A 653 -23.05 18.63 1.26
C THR A 653 -24.28 17.77 0.99
N PHE A 654 -24.97 17.38 2.06
CA PHE A 654 -26.34 16.89 2.01
C PHE A 654 -27.20 17.84 2.84
N PRO A 655 -28.49 18.02 2.50
CA PRO A 655 -29.40 18.84 3.26
C PRO A 655 -29.81 18.17 4.60
N TYR A 656 -29.04 17.20 5.09
CA TYR A 656 -29.27 16.48 6.33
C TYR A 656 -28.88 17.33 7.56
N ILE A 657 -29.81 17.39 8.52
CA ILE A 657 -29.80 18.24 9.73
C ILE A 657 -29.16 17.48 10.90
N GLY A 658 -27.94 16.98 10.70
CA GLY A 658 -27.14 16.45 11.81
C GLY A 658 -26.43 17.59 12.54
N ALA A 659 -26.42 17.58 13.88
CA ALA A 659 -25.58 18.51 14.66
C ALA A 659 -24.09 18.08 14.72
N THR A 660 -23.79 16.89 14.19
CA THR A 660 -22.51 16.20 14.31
C THR A 660 -21.94 15.86 12.94
N ASP A 661 -20.61 15.93 12.84
CA ASP A 661 -19.84 15.57 11.66
C ASP A 661 -19.89 14.04 11.45
N ASP A 662 -20.68 13.57 10.48
CA ASP A 662 -20.80 12.16 10.11
C ASP A 662 -19.68 11.68 9.18
N GLY A 663 -18.85 12.63 8.70
CA GLY A 663 -17.74 12.37 7.80
C GLY A 663 -18.09 12.15 6.33
N TYR A 664 -19.32 12.36 5.88
CA TYR A 664 -19.66 12.23 4.45
C TYR A 664 -19.62 13.56 3.70
N GLN A 665 -19.77 14.68 4.39
CA GLN A 665 -19.80 15.99 3.73
C GLN A 665 -18.58 16.84 4.07
N TYR A 666 -18.21 17.74 3.17
CA TYR A 666 -17.25 18.81 3.47
C TYR A 666 -17.89 19.98 4.22
N PHE A 667 -19.17 20.25 3.94
CA PHE A 667 -19.87 21.41 4.47
C PHE A 667 -21.16 21.02 5.19
N ARG A 668 -21.45 21.77 6.26
CA ARG A 668 -22.75 21.82 6.92
C ARG A 668 -23.52 23.06 6.46
N VAL A 669 -24.82 22.91 6.30
CA VAL A 669 -25.75 24.01 6.00
C VAL A 669 -26.66 24.21 7.21
N ASN A 670 -26.60 25.39 7.84
CA ASN A 670 -27.53 25.72 8.91
C ASN A 670 -28.87 26.15 8.30
N MET A 671 -29.89 25.29 8.36
CA MET A 671 -31.17 25.59 7.70
C MET A 671 -31.98 26.74 8.33
N SER A 672 -31.62 27.21 9.52
CA SER A 672 -32.30 28.37 10.14
C SER A 672 -31.89 29.70 9.52
N ASN A 673 -30.69 29.78 8.95
CA ASN A 673 -30.12 31.00 8.40
C ASN A 673 -29.32 30.80 7.10
N TRP A 674 -29.34 29.59 6.55
CA TRP A 674 -28.66 29.14 5.33
C TRP A 674 -27.13 29.23 5.33
N GLN A 675 -26.52 29.45 6.51
CA GLN A 675 -25.08 29.60 6.61
C GLN A 675 -24.35 28.29 6.27
N VAL A 676 -23.44 28.36 5.31
CA VAL A 676 -22.51 27.27 4.98
C VAL A 676 -21.26 27.37 5.85
N SER A 677 -20.82 26.24 6.41
CA SER A 677 -19.57 26.19 7.18
C SER A 677 -18.91 24.82 7.10
N LEU A 678 -17.60 24.77 7.35
CA LEU A 678 -16.83 23.53 7.30
C LEU A 678 -17.20 22.60 8.46
N TRP A 679 -17.24 21.31 8.14
CA TRP A 679 -17.23 20.26 9.15
C TRP A 679 -15.87 20.17 9.86
N SER A 680 -15.86 19.54 11.04
CA SER A 680 -14.71 19.52 11.94
C SER A 680 -13.48 18.87 11.31
N ARG A 681 -13.68 17.78 10.54
CA ARG A 681 -12.62 17.07 9.82
C ARG A 681 -12.11 17.87 8.62
N THR A 682 -13.02 18.55 7.92
CA THR A 682 -12.69 19.38 6.74
C THR A 682 -11.80 20.57 7.08
N LYS A 683 -11.89 21.08 8.32
CA LYS A 683 -10.96 22.12 8.82
C LYS A 683 -9.49 21.71 8.74
N PHE A 684 -9.19 20.42 8.91
CA PHE A 684 -7.83 19.89 8.72
C PHE A 684 -7.51 19.66 7.25
N LEU A 685 -8.46 19.10 6.47
CA LEU A 685 -8.27 18.88 5.02
C LEU A 685 -7.93 20.16 4.26
N ARG A 686 -8.51 21.30 4.68
CA ARG A 686 -8.19 22.62 4.10
C ARG A 686 -6.71 22.98 4.17
N GLN A 687 -5.95 22.48 5.16
CA GLN A 687 -4.49 22.68 5.23
C GLN A 687 -3.74 22.07 4.04
N TYR A 688 -4.36 21.12 3.33
CA TYR A 688 -3.84 20.50 2.12
C TYR A 688 -4.47 21.17 0.90
N PHE A 689 -5.80 21.12 0.84
CA PHE A 689 -6.56 21.46 -0.38
C PHE A 689 -6.33 22.90 -0.83
N LYS A 690 -6.26 23.84 0.11
CA LYS A 690 -6.12 25.25 -0.21
C LYS A 690 -4.75 25.61 -0.79
N TYR A 691 -3.69 24.91 -0.38
CA TYR A 691 -2.31 25.31 -0.66
C TYR A 691 -1.61 24.44 -1.69
N VAL A 692 -2.09 23.22 -1.90
CA VAL A 692 -1.63 22.32 -2.96
C VAL A 692 -2.69 22.34 -4.06
N ARG A 693 -2.34 22.81 -5.25
CA ARG A 693 -3.30 23.03 -6.35
C ARG A 693 -3.10 22.00 -7.47
N LEU A 694 -4.04 21.99 -8.41
CA LEU A 694 -3.97 21.18 -9.62
C LEU A 694 -2.60 21.37 -10.31
N GLY A 695 -1.94 20.26 -10.64
CA GLY A 695 -0.61 20.21 -11.25
C GLY A 695 0.56 20.41 -10.27
N ALA A 696 0.32 20.51 -8.96
CA ALA A 696 1.40 20.58 -7.99
C ALA A 696 2.20 19.27 -7.96
N GLU A 697 3.52 19.38 -7.97
CA GLU A 697 4.42 18.23 -7.88
C GLU A 697 4.84 18.01 -6.42
N GLY A 698 4.68 16.78 -5.93
CA GLY A 698 5.27 16.36 -4.66
C GLY A 698 6.80 16.35 -4.74
N ILE A 699 7.46 16.79 -3.67
CA ILE A 699 8.92 16.74 -3.54
C ILE A 699 9.32 16.02 -2.27
N LYS A 700 10.57 15.55 -2.22
CA LYS A 700 11.09 14.89 -1.03
C LYS A 700 11.15 15.87 0.15
N SER A 701 10.57 15.45 1.26
CA SER A 701 10.68 16.10 2.57
C SER A 701 11.03 15.05 3.61
N THR A 702 12.06 15.29 4.42
CA THR A 702 12.45 14.40 5.52
C THR A 702 12.38 15.14 6.84
N SER A 703 12.07 14.42 7.91
CA SER A 703 12.04 14.96 9.28
C SER A 703 13.10 14.28 10.12
N SER A 704 13.74 15.04 11.01
CA SER A 704 14.69 14.51 12.01
C SER A 704 13.99 13.86 13.22
N THR A 705 12.66 13.75 13.22
CA THR A 705 11.87 13.17 14.31
C THR A 705 10.58 12.54 13.79
N GLY A 706 10.18 11.39 14.34
CA GLY A 706 8.89 10.77 14.03
C GLY A 706 7.66 11.54 14.50
N SER A 707 7.84 12.60 15.31
CA SER A 707 6.74 13.45 15.79
C SER A 707 6.25 14.51 14.80
N LEU A 708 6.99 14.69 13.69
CA LEU A 708 6.68 15.61 12.59
C LEU A 708 6.74 14.82 11.29
N ASP A 709 5.62 14.79 10.58
CA ASP A 709 5.44 14.06 9.33
C ASP A 709 5.17 15.06 8.20
N PRO A 710 6.20 15.43 7.40
CA PRO A 710 6.09 16.48 6.40
C PRO A 710 5.75 15.93 5.01
N LEU A 711 4.86 16.66 4.33
CA LEU A 711 4.67 16.61 2.89
C LEU A 711 5.02 17.97 2.28
N ALA A 712 5.66 17.97 1.12
CA ALA A 712 6.02 19.19 0.42
C ALA A 712 5.66 19.13 -1.05
N PHE A 713 5.20 20.26 -1.59
CA PHE A 713 4.73 20.39 -2.96
C PHE A 713 5.20 21.69 -3.59
N ILE A 714 5.44 21.66 -4.90
CA ILE A 714 5.67 22.84 -5.73
C ILE A 714 4.48 22.99 -6.67
N ASN A 715 3.70 24.06 -6.49
CA ASN A 715 2.59 24.38 -7.40
C ASN A 715 3.11 24.79 -8.79
N THR A 716 2.26 24.70 -9.80
CA THR A 716 2.58 25.08 -11.20
C THR A 716 3.05 26.51 -11.38
N ASN A 717 2.70 27.40 -10.44
CA ASN A 717 3.18 28.79 -10.38
C ASN A 717 4.51 28.96 -9.62
N GLY A 718 5.18 27.87 -9.25
CA GLY A 718 6.44 27.86 -8.49
C GLY A 718 6.30 28.16 -6.99
N LYS A 719 5.07 28.20 -6.44
CA LYS A 719 4.84 28.42 -5.02
C LYS A 719 4.92 27.10 -4.24
N TYR A 720 5.73 27.12 -3.18
CA TYR A 720 5.93 25.97 -2.29
C TYR A 720 4.80 25.89 -1.27
N ALA A 721 4.37 24.68 -0.96
CA ALA A 721 3.51 24.37 0.17
C ALA A 721 4.12 23.20 0.94
N VAL A 722 4.37 23.39 2.23
CA VAL A 722 4.88 22.36 3.15
C VAL A 722 3.84 22.14 4.23
N ILE A 723 3.27 20.95 4.28
CA ILE A 723 2.23 20.55 5.20
C ILE A 723 2.84 19.57 6.19
N VAL A 724 2.76 19.88 7.48
CA VAL A 724 3.37 19.08 8.54
C VAL A 724 2.28 18.58 9.47
N LYS A 725 2.09 17.27 9.51
CA LYS A 725 1.29 16.59 10.53
C LYS A 725 2.15 16.41 11.77
N ALA A 726 1.74 17.01 12.88
CA ALA A 726 2.46 16.95 14.15
C ALA A 726 1.67 16.15 15.18
N SER A 727 2.32 15.21 15.88
CA SER A 727 1.67 14.39 16.91
C SER A 727 1.57 15.09 18.28
N SER A 728 2.28 16.21 18.48
CA SER A 728 2.36 16.94 19.74
C SER A 728 2.79 18.39 19.52
N ALA A 729 2.67 19.22 20.57
CA ALA A 729 3.19 20.58 20.58
C ALA A 729 4.70 20.59 20.32
N ARG A 730 5.17 21.38 19.35
CA ARG A 730 6.59 21.38 18.97
C ARG A 730 7.00 22.59 18.15
N SER A 731 8.24 23.03 18.35
CA SER A 731 8.95 23.95 17.46
C SER A 731 9.87 23.18 16.51
N PHE A 732 9.96 23.64 15.27
CA PHE A 732 10.77 23.01 14.23
C PHE A 732 11.21 24.01 13.16
N ASN A 733 12.18 23.58 12.36
CA ASN A 733 12.75 24.32 11.26
C ASN A 733 12.36 23.67 9.93
N VAL A 734 12.07 24.47 8.90
CA VAL A 734 11.93 24.03 7.51
C VAL A 734 13.12 24.57 6.73
N LEU A 735 13.91 23.66 6.16
CA LEU A 735 15.14 23.94 5.43
C LEU A 735 14.94 23.70 3.94
N GLY A 736 15.68 24.42 3.10
CA GLY A 736 15.61 24.26 1.65
C GLY A 736 14.47 25.02 0.97
N LEU A 737 13.84 25.97 1.68
CA LEU A 737 12.87 26.88 1.08
C LEU A 737 13.60 27.92 0.20
N PRO A 738 13.09 28.20 -1.01
CA PRO A 738 13.55 29.34 -1.80
C PRO A 738 13.34 30.67 -1.08
N ALA A 739 14.09 31.69 -1.48
CA ALA A 739 13.88 33.04 -0.95
C ALA A 739 12.45 33.55 -1.27
N GLY A 740 11.83 34.20 -0.29
CA GLY A 740 10.52 34.81 -0.45
C GLY A 740 9.73 34.91 0.86
N LEU A 741 8.53 35.49 0.74
CA LEU A 741 7.60 35.65 1.85
C LEU A 741 6.72 34.40 1.99
N TYR A 742 6.68 33.84 3.20
CA TYR A 742 5.89 32.66 3.54
C TYR A 742 4.85 33.00 4.59
N GLY A 743 3.63 32.55 4.34
CA GLY A 743 2.57 32.49 5.34
C GLY A 743 2.63 31.17 6.10
N ILE A 744 2.19 31.19 7.35
CA ILE A 744 2.19 30.03 8.23
C ILE A 744 0.84 29.95 8.93
N LYS A 745 0.16 28.81 8.80
CA LYS A 745 -1.16 28.57 9.39
C LYS A 745 -1.24 27.20 10.03
N TYR A 746 -1.96 27.06 11.13
CA TYR A 746 -2.18 25.75 11.75
C TYR A 746 -3.64 25.51 12.14
N THR A 747 -3.98 24.22 12.22
CA THR A 747 -5.25 23.70 12.74
C THR A 747 -4.92 22.61 13.77
N THR A 748 -5.48 22.71 14.97
CA THR A 748 -5.48 21.69 16.03
C THR A 748 -6.93 21.31 16.37
N ALA A 749 -7.13 20.38 17.31
CA ALA A 749 -8.48 20.02 17.76
C ALA A 749 -9.28 21.21 18.34
N SER A 750 -8.59 22.18 18.96
CA SER A 750 -9.23 23.33 19.62
C SER A 750 -9.13 24.64 18.83
N GLN A 751 -8.26 24.70 17.82
CA GLN A 751 -7.97 25.93 17.08
C GLN A 751 -7.99 25.68 15.58
N TYR A 752 -8.59 26.60 14.82
CA TYR A 752 -8.76 26.44 13.38
C TYR A 752 -8.15 27.61 12.61
N ASP A 753 -7.34 27.28 11.61
CA ASP A 753 -6.74 28.21 10.63
C ASP A 753 -6.01 29.43 11.25
N VAL A 754 -5.36 29.20 12.39
CA VAL A 754 -4.68 30.25 13.15
C VAL A 754 -3.43 30.69 12.40
N ASN A 755 -3.29 32.00 12.21
CA ASN A 755 -2.13 32.61 11.58
C ASN A 755 -0.97 32.75 12.57
N HIS A 756 0.21 32.34 12.13
CA HIS A 756 1.45 32.90 12.65
C HIS A 756 1.86 34.12 11.81
N PRO A 757 2.76 34.98 12.33
CA PRO A 757 3.35 36.05 11.53
C PRO A 757 4.01 35.52 10.26
N ASP A 758 3.92 36.29 9.18
CA ASP A 758 4.63 35.96 7.95
C ASP A 758 6.14 35.95 8.19
N PHE A 759 6.83 35.05 7.48
CA PHE A 759 8.27 34.90 7.57
C PHE A 759 8.92 35.13 6.21
N ASN A 760 9.90 36.03 6.15
CA ASN A 760 10.65 36.29 4.93
C ASN A 760 11.92 35.44 4.91
N VAL A 761 11.91 34.37 4.11
CA VAL A 761 13.05 33.46 3.93
C VAL A 761 14.08 34.12 3.01
N THR A 762 15.33 34.18 3.45
CA THR A 762 16.48 34.62 2.64
C THR A 762 17.04 33.45 1.81
N SER A 763 17.92 33.72 0.84
CA SER A 763 18.45 32.69 -0.07
C SER A 763 19.05 31.49 0.67
N GLY A 764 18.53 30.28 0.41
CA GLY A 764 18.94 29.03 1.08
C GLY A 764 18.48 28.89 2.54
N GLY A 765 17.57 29.76 2.98
CA GLY A 765 17.29 30.02 4.39
C GLY A 765 16.40 29.01 5.11
N ILE A 766 16.45 29.11 6.43
CA ILE A 766 15.67 28.32 7.39
C ILE A 766 14.45 29.13 7.84
N LEU A 767 13.27 28.50 7.85
CA LEU A 767 12.07 29.04 8.49
C LEU A 767 11.82 28.27 9.79
N THR A 768 11.81 28.97 10.92
CA THR A 768 11.47 28.38 12.23
C THR A 768 10.03 28.69 12.59
N THR A 769 9.28 27.69 13.01
CA THR A 769 7.88 27.83 13.43
C THR A 769 7.52 26.81 14.50
N SER A 770 6.28 26.85 15.01
CA SER A 770 5.77 25.91 15.99
C SER A 770 4.28 25.67 15.87
N ILE A 771 3.83 24.53 16.36
CA ILE A 771 2.42 24.20 16.55
C ILE A 771 2.18 23.91 18.05
N PRO A 772 1.10 24.44 18.66
CA PRO A 772 0.92 24.38 20.12
C PRO A 772 0.33 23.05 20.62
N ALA A 773 -0.09 22.15 19.73
CA ALA A 773 -0.64 20.84 20.06
C ALA A 773 -0.58 19.92 18.83
N SER A 774 -1.07 18.69 18.96
CA SER A 774 -1.29 17.80 17.83
C SER A 774 -2.21 18.44 16.78
N GLY A 775 -1.88 18.28 15.51
CA GLY A 775 -2.62 18.88 14.40
C GLY A 775 -1.81 18.99 13.12
N VAL A 776 -2.21 19.94 12.26
CA VAL A 776 -1.57 20.20 10.97
C VAL A 776 -1.17 21.66 10.88
N ILE A 777 0.07 21.91 10.48
CA ILE A 777 0.60 23.25 10.20
C ILE A 777 1.10 23.30 8.76
N THR A 778 0.76 24.38 8.06
CA THR A 778 1.12 24.61 6.66
C THR A 778 1.96 25.86 6.53
N VAL A 779 3.12 25.72 5.88
CA VAL A 779 3.99 26.79 5.44
C VAL A 779 3.81 26.94 3.93
N TYR A 780 3.37 28.10 3.46
CA TYR A 780 3.06 28.32 2.04
C TYR A 780 3.66 29.62 1.53
N ARG A 781 4.19 29.59 0.30
CA ARG A 781 4.74 30.78 -0.37
C ARG A 781 3.60 31.72 -0.76
N LYS A 782 3.71 33.00 -0.43
CA LYS A 782 2.70 34.02 -0.75
C LYS A 782 2.69 34.43 -2.21
#